data_AF-A0AAU1V6I4-F1
#
_entry.id   AF-A0AAU1V6I4-F1
#
_cell.length_a   1.000
_cell.length_b   1.000
_cell.length_c   1.000
_cell.angle_alpha   90.00
_cell.angle_beta   90.00
_cell.angle_gamma   90.00
#
_symmetry.space_group_name_H-M   'P 1'
#
loop_
_entity.id
_entity.type
_entity.pdbx_description
1 polymer ?
#
loop_
_entity_poly.entity_id
_entity_poly.type
_entity_poly.pdbx_seq_one_letter_code
_entity_poly.pdbx_strand_id
1 'polypeptide(L)'
;MNRRRVPQMRQTRFRTLTRARLRACLTAVALLTASAGVVVAQAGSASAATTTLHVAANGTGTACSSSQPCSLAQAKTTVRTLNDAMTSDITIEVANGTYRLTAPLTFTSADSGTGGHTVTWKAAPGAHPVLTGAQRATGWTLQDSAKNIWKANVGTGFDTRQLYVDGVQATRARTTLSRSDLTATTTGFTFTNSALSYLNNLANPGRTEIEGLGSFTDRYSPVSGISNNIITMDQPAWDDNTFGYDTMAHPWANGPLWIENAYEFLDAANEWYLDTGTGTLYYKPLAGQDMSTADVEVPELHSLVNIGGTYSAPASHIAFSGLQFSGASWLGPSTDGYASHQTGTYLKGTWDRPSDALTSCQSGCPLFEATRPHMSQMPAGVQVSAADHITFTGNRFTQLGQNGLGIGNDANAHTTGVGLGAHTITVTGNVFAQDAGGSIVVGGVQADAHHPSDSRMTNQNITLNNNLIHDVALDYRDMSGLLVTYVNGTTISHNEMYNLPYSGINIGFGWGANDAGGNPSYEKRGLYNYQPLYQTPTTAADNHITDNYIHDIMQTGHDGGCIYTLSASPGSTIDRNFCESNHGFYAIYHDEGSRNFSDTNNVFRNIGRWAQENPSTDNNVGDLTLTDNWTSTSSTNIKSGDWRGNTLSGTVVVADGNWPSGARTVMDNAGVQPTYRPLTTDPVTSPYSAYTSTPGSTGQSGGRFTITDAGADMWGAGGEHEDAYGTVFQNGAAVNGTSVTARVDNVDNTNEWAKAGVVLRNDLTGSGASPGYAIVAATPSHGVTFQWDSDSDGYLDHFASSASTVKAPVSVRLTRTATQVSASYSTDGSTFTQIGSAVTLPSMAATQDAGLVHTAHSATAGSAAFSNLQIVTSPYKAYNSIPAAVDQHQGVTSLTNAGSDIWTTADDYSAAYKPGAAGTSSTVTVHVDSQDKTNGSGKAGLMLRNSIAGSGSSAGYVILAATPGAGVALRWDSDGNGWVDQSVTKTGSATVAPVWLRLVRSGTSVTGSYSANGTTWTTVGTATLSGANSTQDAGMFFNAHSGTPGTASLSQFTIS
;
A
#
# COMPACT_ATOMS: atom_id res chain seq x y z
N MET A 1 32.37 31.43 -76.29
CA MET A 1 32.76 32.56 -75.42
C MET A 1 32.08 32.39 -74.04
N ASN A 2 32.46 33.22 -73.05
CA ASN A 2 31.94 33.40 -71.67
C ASN A 2 30.53 32.82 -71.30
N ARG A 3 30.32 32.20 -70.12
CA ARG A 3 30.29 32.74 -68.71
C ARG A 3 29.19 33.81 -68.52
N ARG A 4 28.34 33.91 -67.48
CA ARG A 4 28.22 33.44 -66.05
C ARG A 4 26.69 33.58 -65.64
N ARG A 5 26.08 33.19 -64.50
CA ARG A 5 26.36 32.36 -63.28
C ARG A 5 25.06 32.26 -62.42
N VAL A 6 24.59 31.07 -62.01
CA VAL A 6 23.63 30.87 -60.87
C VAL A 6 24.02 29.58 -60.11
N PRO A 7 23.95 29.52 -58.76
CA PRO A 7 24.38 28.35 -57.96
C PRO A 7 23.21 27.47 -57.43
N GLN A 8 23.52 26.23 -56.99
CA GLN A 8 22.58 25.33 -56.30
C GLN A 8 23.31 24.36 -55.34
N MET A 9 22.64 23.94 -54.26
CA MET A 9 22.88 22.80 -53.34
C MET A 9 24.26 22.57 -52.69
N ARG A 10 24.25 22.15 -51.41
CA ARG A 10 24.80 20.84 -51.00
C ARG A 10 24.32 20.34 -49.62
N GLN A 11 24.33 19.02 -49.47
CA GLN A 11 24.16 18.26 -48.20
C GLN A 11 25.52 17.74 -47.69
N THR A 12 25.58 17.31 -46.42
CA THR A 12 26.29 16.14 -45.78
C THR A 12 26.71 16.51 -44.36
N ARG A 13 26.32 15.85 -43.26
CA ARG A 13 26.38 14.42 -42.79
C ARG A 13 27.70 13.99 -42.09
N PHE A 14 27.60 13.88 -40.76
CA PHE A 14 28.12 12.83 -39.84
C PHE A 14 29.63 12.57 -39.55
N ARG A 15 29.90 12.40 -38.23
CA ARG A 15 31.00 11.65 -37.55
C ARG A 15 32.44 12.23 -37.73
N THR A 16 33.43 11.98 -36.86
CA THR A 16 33.59 10.95 -35.79
C THR A 16 34.42 11.46 -34.59
N LEU A 17 34.46 10.70 -33.49
CA LEU A 17 35.32 10.94 -32.30
C LEU A 17 36.83 10.88 -32.62
N THR A 18 37.69 11.59 -31.87
CA THR A 18 38.57 10.98 -30.82
C THR A 18 39.63 11.92 -30.20
N ARG A 19 39.77 11.81 -28.86
CA ARG A 19 40.98 11.83 -28.00
C ARG A 19 42.29 12.56 -28.44
N ALA A 20 42.77 13.39 -27.49
CA ALA A 20 44.10 13.36 -26.83
C ALA A 20 45.22 14.39 -27.17
N ARG A 21 45.71 15.04 -26.08
CA ARG A 21 47.11 15.48 -25.80
C ARG A 21 47.62 16.71 -26.62
N LEU A 22 48.66 17.47 -26.21
CA LEU A 22 49.64 17.34 -25.11
C LEU A 22 50.17 18.71 -24.57
N ARG A 23 50.37 18.81 -23.24
CA ARG A 23 51.34 19.62 -22.43
C ARG A 23 52.06 20.87 -22.99
N ALA A 24 52.11 21.92 -22.15
CA ALA A 24 53.32 22.49 -21.52
C ALA A 24 52.88 23.45 -20.37
N CYS A 25 53.48 23.59 -19.18
CA CYS A 25 54.51 22.87 -18.40
C CYS A 25 54.16 23.08 -16.89
N LEU A 26 54.29 22.11 -15.97
CA LEU A 26 55.49 21.79 -15.16
C LEU A 26 56.16 23.01 -14.48
N THR A 27 56.43 23.08 -13.16
CA THR A 27 55.98 22.37 -11.92
C THR A 27 56.73 22.97 -10.71
N ALA A 28 56.11 23.13 -9.53
CA ALA A 28 56.85 23.19 -8.24
C ALA A 28 55.97 22.96 -6.99
N VAL A 29 56.27 21.88 -6.26
CA VAL A 29 56.28 21.70 -4.78
C VAL A 29 55.17 22.34 -3.92
N ALA A 30 54.48 21.49 -3.14
CA ALA A 30 53.60 21.90 -2.04
C ALA A 30 54.37 22.15 -0.73
N LEU A 31 53.85 23.05 0.11
CA LEU A 31 54.20 23.20 1.53
C LEU A 31 52.95 23.62 2.30
N LEU A 32 52.72 23.01 3.48
CA LEU A 32 51.58 23.35 4.34
C LEU A 32 51.87 24.63 5.12
N THR A 33 50.84 25.44 5.41
CA THR A 33 50.43 25.81 6.79
C THR A 33 49.26 26.81 6.83
N ALA A 34 48.57 26.79 7.98
CA ALA A 34 47.85 27.91 8.61
C ALA A 34 46.81 28.69 7.78
N SER A 35 45.56 28.31 8.01
CA SER A 35 44.36 29.14 7.88
C SER A 35 44.47 30.54 8.50
N ALA A 36 43.93 31.55 7.80
CA ALA A 36 43.45 32.80 8.36
C ALA A 36 42.07 33.10 7.74
N GLY A 37 41.01 33.12 8.55
CA GLY A 37 39.64 33.20 8.06
C GLY A 37 39.24 34.62 7.66
N VAL A 38 38.88 34.82 6.39
CA VAL A 38 38.04 35.96 5.98
C VAL A 38 36.59 35.51 6.08
N VAL A 39 35.91 35.91 7.15
CA VAL A 39 34.46 35.77 7.26
C VAL A 39 33.83 36.78 6.29
N VAL A 40 33.61 36.33 5.05
CA VAL A 40 32.67 37.00 4.16
C VAL A 40 31.29 36.73 4.73
N ALA A 41 30.83 37.63 5.60
CA ALA A 41 29.42 37.66 5.99
C ALA A 41 28.62 37.90 4.71
N GLN A 42 27.99 36.85 4.19
CA GLN A 42 26.98 37.00 3.16
C GLN A 42 25.85 37.84 3.80
N ALA A 43 25.71 39.08 3.35
CA ALA A 43 24.48 39.81 3.56
C ALA A 43 23.37 38.96 2.93
N GLY A 44 22.54 38.36 3.79
CA GLY A 44 21.48 37.47 3.34
C GLY A 44 20.61 38.17 2.30
N SER A 45 20.33 37.48 1.19
CA SER A 45 19.47 38.00 0.12
C SER A 45 18.19 38.55 0.74
N ALA A 46 17.98 39.86 0.62
CA ALA A 46 16.79 40.50 1.17
C ALA A 46 15.57 39.86 0.52
N SER A 47 14.81 39.08 1.30
CA SER A 47 13.60 38.42 0.81
C SER A 47 12.66 39.49 0.27
N ALA A 48 12.25 39.32 -0.99
CA ALA A 48 11.29 40.24 -1.60
C ALA A 48 10.00 40.23 -0.77
N ALA A 49 9.48 41.42 -0.45
CA ALA A 49 8.39 41.58 0.50
C ALA A 49 7.13 40.85 0.02
N THR A 50 6.96 39.61 0.49
CA THR A 50 5.86 38.72 0.15
C THR A 50 4.61 39.19 0.90
N THR A 51 3.48 39.30 0.22
CA THR A 51 2.24 39.72 0.88
C THR A 51 1.61 38.52 1.56
N THR A 52 1.70 38.46 2.89
CA THR A 52 1.13 37.34 3.68
C THR A 52 -0.25 37.69 4.21
N LEU A 53 -1.24 36.87 3.86
CA LEU A 53 -2.59 36.87 4.41
C LEU A 53 -2.73 35.65 5.35
N HIS A 54 -3.37 35.81 6.50
CA HIS A 54 -3.57 34.74 7.47
C HIS A 54 -5.05 34.35 7.57
N VAL A 55 -5.30 33.03 7.55
CA VAL A 55 -6.63 32.42 7.54
C VAL A 55 -6.79 31.48 8.73
N ALA A 56 -7.96 31.49 9.37
CA ALA A 56 -8.32 30.59 10.47
C ALA A 56 -9.74 30.03 10.25
N ALA A 57 -10.03 28.82 10.74
CA ALA A 57 -11.34 28.18 10.54
C ALA A 57 -12.50 29.04 11.07
N ASN A 58 -12.30 29.69 12.22
CA ASN A 58 -13.22 30.66 12.82
C ASN A 58 -12.81 32.13 12.56
N GLY A 59 -12.06 32.39 11.49
CA GLY A 59 -11.48 33.70 11.19
C GLY A 59 -12.51 34.71 10.67
N THR A 60 -12.64 35.86 11.35
CA THR A 60 -13.60 36.93 11.03
C THR A 60 -12.96 38.28 10.70
N GLY A 61 -11.63 38.39 10.67
CA GLY A 61 -10.95 39.62 10.29
C GLY A 61 -11.15 39.94 8.81
N THR A 62 -11.29 41.22 8.45
CA THR A 62 -11.37 41.66 7.04
C THR A 62 -9.99 41.91 6.44
N ALA A 63 -9.01 42.27 7.25
CA ALA A 63 -7.63 42.56 6.84
C ALA A 63 -6.73 41.32 6.69
N CYS A 64 -7.20 40.12 7.08
CA CYS A 64 -6.42 38.87 7.06
C CYS A 64 -5.03 38.98 7.73
N SER A 65 -4.89 39.73 8.84
CA SER A 65 -3.61 39.84 9.55
C SER A 65 -3.40 38.66 10.50
N SER A 66 -2.16 38.40 10.93
CA SER A 66 -1.86 37.37 11.94
C SER A 66 -2.56 37.62 13.29
N SER A 67 -2.87 38.88 13.59
CA SER A 67 -3.65 39.31 14.77
C SER A 67 -5.17 39.27 14.57
N GLN A 68 -5.66 39.23 13.34
CA GLN A 68 -7.08 39.17 12.97
C GLN A 68 -7.22 38.32 11.69
N PRO A 69 -7.03 36.99 11.80
CA PRO A 69 -7.11 36.09 10.65
C PRO A 69 -8.53 36.05 10.10
N CYS A 70 -8.63 35.81 8.79
CA CYS A 70 -9.87 35.86 8.03
C CYS A 70 -10.36 34.45 7.64
N SER A 71 -11.52 34.37 7.01
CA SER A 71 -12.03 33.13 6.39
C SER A 71 -11.41 32.91 5.00
N LEU A 72 -11.46 31.68 4.50
CA LEU A 72 -11.01 31.35 3.13
C LEU A 72 -11.68 32.25 2.07
N ALA A 73 -12.99 32.50 2.20
CA ALA A 73 -13.75 33.35 1.29
C ALA A 73 -13.31 34.83 1.35
N GLN A 74 -13.00 35.35 2.55
CA GLN A 74 -12.46 36.70 2.69
C GLN A 74 -11.04 36.79 2.12
N ALA A 75 -10.18 35.79 2.34
CA ALA A 75 -8.84 35.77 1.75
C ALA A 75 -8.89 35.81 0.21
N LYS A 76 -9.79 35.05 -0.43
CA LYS A 76 -9.99 35.11 -1.90
C LYS A 76 -10.47 36.49 -2.36
N THR A 77 -11.37 37.10 -1.59
CA THR A 77 -11.84 38.47 -1.84
C THR A 77 -10.69 39.48 -1.74
N THR A 78 -9.78 39.32 -0.77
CA THR A 78 -8.60 40.16 -0.62
C THR A 78 -7.58 39.94 -1.74
N VAL A 79 -7.29 38.70 -2.15
CA VAL A 79 -6.42 38.38 -3.32
C VAL A 79 -6.90 39.12 -4.57
N ARG A 80 -8.21 39.08 -4.86
CA ARG A 80 -8.87 39.78 -5.98
C ARG A 80 -8.76 41.32 -5.95
N THR A 81 -8.23 41.91 -4.88
CA THR A 81 -7.93 43.36 -4.80
C THR A 81 -6.44 43.69 -4.91
N LEU A 82 -5.59 42.66 -4.93
CA LEU A 82 -4.13 42.77 -4.93
C LEU A 82 -3.50 42.27 -6.23
N ASN A 83 -4.17 41.35 -6.95
CA ASN A 83 -3.56 40.62 -8.05
C ASN A 83 -3.53 41.35 -9.40
N ASP A 84 -4.29 42.43 -9.61
CA ASP A 84 -4.24 43.23 -10.85
C ASP A 84 -2.84 43.85 -11.14
N ALA A 85 -1.98 43.98 -10.12
CA ALA A 85 -0.68 44.64 -10.24
C ALA A 85 0.37 44.07 -9.24
N MET A 86 0.58 42.76 -9.24
CA MET A 86 1.53 42.12 -8.32
C MET A 86 2.97 42.57 -8.56
N THR A 87 3.70 42.82 -7.47
CA THR A 87 5.15 43.10 -7.45
C THR A 87 5.95 42.09 -6.64
N SER A 88 5.25 41.11 -6.06
CA SER A 88 5.75 40.00 -5.26
C SER A 88 4.64 38.96 -5.13
N ASP A 89 5.00 37.75 -4.69
CA ASP A 89 4.03 36.68 -4.47
C ASP A 89 3.06 37.00 -3.32
N ILE A 90 1.85 36.44 -3.39
CA ILE A 90 0.86 36.51 -2.32
C ILE A 90 0.80 35.13 -1.67
N THR A 91 1.09 35.06 -0.37
CA THR A 91 0.99 33.83 0.43
C THR A 91 -0.24 33.91 1.32
N ILE A 92 -1.07 32.87 1.31
CA ILE A 92 -2.18 32.69 2.25
C ILE A 92 -1.78 31.57 3.21
N GLU A 93 -1.50 31.92 4.46
CA GLU A 93 -1.18 30.96 5.52
C GLU A 93 -2.47 30.51 6.22
N VAL A 94 -2.84 29.25 5.97
CA VAL A 94 -4.00 28.57 6.54
C VAL A 94 -3.59 27.93 7.87
N ALA A 95 -4.10 28.47 8.98
CA ALA A 95 -3.83 27.97 10.32
C ALA A 95 -4.47 26.59 10.57
N ASN A 96 -4.03 25.91 11.63
CA ASN A 96 -4.50 24.56 11.95
C ASN A 96 -6.01 24.52 12.26
N GLY A 97 -6.71 23.50 11.77
CA GLY A 97 -8.13 23.24 12.06
C GLY A 97 -8.94 22.77 10.85
N THR A 98 -10.21 22.45 11.10
CA THR A 98 -11.15 21.94 10.09
C THR A 98 -12.00 23.07 9.51
N TYR A 99 -11.88 23.26 8.20
CA TYR A 99 -12.59 24.25 7.39
C TYR A 99 -13.74 23.56 6.66
N ARG A 100 -14.91 23.53 7.29
CA ARG A 100 -16.12 22.93 6.70
C ARG A 100 -16.70 23.85 5.64
N LEU A 101 -16.72 23.38 4.41
CA LEU A 101 -17.17 24.10 3.22
C LEU A 101 -18.67 23.89 3.04
N THR A 102 -19.43 24.98 2.91
CA THR A 102 -20.85 24.93 2.52
C THR A 102 -21.06 25.08 1.00
N ALA A 103 -19.97 25.28 0.25
CA ALA A 103 -19.95 25.37 -1.21
C ALA A 103 -18.49 25.21 -1.72
N PRO A 104 -18.27 24.74 -2.97
CA PRO A 104 -16.93 24.58 -3.52
C PRO A 104 -16.16 25.91 -3.70
N LEU A 105 -14.86 25.90 -3.39
CA LEU A 105 -13.96 27.04 -3.59
C LEU A 105 -13.62 27.18 -5.08
N THR A 106 -14.38 27.99 -5.81
CA THR A 106 -14.18 28.19 -7.26
C THR A 106 -13.14 29.28 -7.55
N PHE A 107 -11.97 28.90 -8.07
CA PHE A 107 -10.87 29.77 -8.50
C PHE A 107 -10.93 30.01 -10.01
N THR A 108 -10.66 31.24 -10.43
CA THR A 108 -10.83 31.73 -11.80
C THR A 108 -9.63 32.58 -12.21
N SER A 109 -9.65 33.17 -13.42
CA SER A 109 -8.64 34.17 -13.83
C SER A 109 -8.56 35.38 -12.88
N ALA A 110 -9.62 35.67 -12.12
CA ALA A 110 -9.64 36.73 -11.12
C ALA A 110 -8.92 36.34 -9.81
N ASP A 111 -8.60 35.06 -9.60
CA ASP A 111 -7.82 34.57 -8.45
C ASP A 111 -6.35 34.29 -8.81
N SER A 112 -5.97 34.50 -10.07
CA SER A 112 -4.65 34.21 -10.63
C SER A 112 -3.54 35.09 -10.07
N GLY A 113 -2.30 34.60 -10.16
CA GLY A 113 -1.10 35.43 -10.09
C GLY A 113 -0.86 36.24 -11.38
N THR A 114 -0.17 37.37 -11.29
CA THR A 114 0.17 38.25 -12.42
C THR A 114 1.64 38.70 -12.38
N GLY A 115 2.16 39.24 -13.48
CA GLY A 115 3.54 39.73 -13.57
C GLY A 115 4.64 38.64 -13.48
N GLY A 116 4.26 37.36 -13.44
CA GLY A 116 5.15 36.23 -13.13
C GLY A 116 5.19 35.85 -11.64
N HIS A 117 4.31 36.44 -10.82
CA HIS A 117 4.14 36.11 -9.41
C HIS A 117 3.06 35.05 -9.17
N THR A 118 3.13 34.36 -8.04
CA THR A 118 2.24 33.25 -7.66
C THR A 118 1.32 33.62 -6.48
N VAL A 119 0.11 33.07 -6.47
CA VAL A 119 -0.82 33.09 -5.33
C VAL A 119 -0.79 31.71 -4.64
N THR A 120 -0.16 31.63 -3.47
CA THR A 120 0.13 30.36 -2.79
C THR A 120 -0.75 30.18 -1.55
N TRP A 121 -1.64 29.19 -1.59
CA TRP A 121 -2.46 28.73 -0.47
C TRP A 121 -1.73 27.61 0.27
N LYS A 122 -1.13 27.89 1.42
CA LYS A 122 -0.35 26.89 2.16
C LYS A 122 -0.79 26.73 3.61
N ALA A 123 -0.50 25.58 4.20
CA ALA A 123 -0.51 25.44 5.64
C ALA A 123 0.45 26.44 6.31
N ALA A 124 0.07 26.95 7.47
CA ALA A 124 0.99 27.61 8.39
C ALA A 124 2.05 26.58 8.90
N PRO A 125 3.24 27.02 9.34
CA PRO A 125 4.27 26.09 9.83
C PRO A 125 3.76 25.18 10.97
N GLY A 126 3.81 23.87 10.76
CA GLY A 126 3.31 22.87 11.72
C GLY A 126 1.78 22.76 11.82
N ALA A 127 1.03 23.31 10.87
CA ALA A 127 -0.43 23.14 10.78
C ALA A 127 -0.81 22.03 9.78
N HIS A 128 -1.91 21.35 10.06
CA HIS A 128 -2.56 20.35 9.20
C HIS A 128 -4.01 20.80 8.92
N PRO A 129 -4.21 21.83 8.06
CA PRO A 129 -5.54 22.37 7.77
C PRO A 129 -6.36 21.43 6.88
N VAL A 130 -7.56 21.08 7.34
CA VAL A 130 -8.47 20.17 6.63
C VAL A 130 -9.60 20.97 5.99
N LEU A 131 -9.61 21.08 4.67
CA LEU A 131 -10.71 21.63 3.88
C LEU A 131 -11.67 20.48 3.53
N THR A 132 -12.86 20.49 4.14
CA THR A 132 -13.79 19.36 4.03
C THR A 132 -15.21 19.77 3.63
N GLY A 133 -15.84 18.95 2.79
CA GLY A 133 -17.25 19.07 2.41
C GLY A 133 -18.18 18.22 3.29
N ALA A 134 -17.67 17.64 4.38
CA ALA A 134 -18.43 16.80 5.29
C ALA A 134 -18.96 17.56 6.52
N GLN A 135 -20.08 17.07 7.05
CA GLN A 135 -20.52 17.33 8.42
C GLN A 135 -20.04 16.22 9.37
N ARG A 136 -19.84 16.55 10.66
CA ARG A 136 -19.42 15.58 11.68
C ARG A 136 -20.63 15.00 12.39
N ALA A 137 -20.87 13.69 12.27
CA ALA A 137 -21.95 13.01 12.98
C ALA A 137 -21.60 12.88 14.48
N THR A 138 -22.48 13.41 15.34
CA THR A 138 -22.26 13.46 16.81
C THR A 138 -23.54 13.09 17.56
N GLY A 139 -23.43 12.90 18.88
CA GLY A 139 -24.57 12.49 19.71
C GLY A 139 -24.96 11.02 19.55
N TRP A 140 -23.98 10.15 19.29
CA TRP A 140 -24.18 8.73 19.09
C TRP A 140 -24.87 8.04 20.27
N THR A 141 -25.88 7.23 19.96
CA THR A 141 -26.65 6.43 20.93
C THR A 141 -26.80 5.00 20.46
N LEU A 142 -26.72 4.04 21.39
CA LEU A 142 -26.93 2.62 21.09
C LEU A 142 -28.41 2.39 20.73
N GLN A 143 -28.66 1.91 19.51
CA GLN A 143 -29.99 1.64 18.96
C GLN A 143 -30.37 0.16 19.12
N ASP A 144 -29.45 -0.76 18.89
CA ASP A 144 -29.63 -2.21 19.09
C ASP A 144 -28.41 -2.78 19.81
N SER A 145 -28.60 -3.15 21.08
CA SER A 145 -27.55 -3.73 21.93
C SER A 145 -27.23 -5.19 21.63
N ALA A 146 -28.08 -5.91 20.89
CA ALA A 146 -27.83 -7.29 20.47
C ALA A 146 -27.05 -7.35 19.15
N LYS A 147 -27.28 -6.39 18.24
CA LYS A 147 -26.52 -6.25 16.99
C LYS A 147 -25.27 -5.35 17.09
N ASN A 148 -25.13 -4.57 18.15
CA ASN A 148 -24.19 -3.44 18.29
C ASN A 148 -24.41 -2.34 17.21
N ILE A 149 -25.67 -1.99 16.94
CA ILE A 149 -25.98 -0.87 16.04
C ILE A 149 -26.14 0.40 16.87
N TRP A 150 -25.42 1.45 16.47
CA TRP A 150 -25.50 2.80 17.00
C TRP A 150 -26.19 3.73 16.00
N LYS A 151 -26.68 4.87 16.46
CA LYS A 151 -27.26 5.92 15.61
C LYS A 151 -26.90 7.33 16.06
N ALA A 152 -26.87 8.25 15.10
CA ALA A 152 -26.82 9.69 15.28
C ALA A 152 -27.90 10.37 14.41
N ASN A 153 -28.26 11.61 14.72
CA ASN A 153 -29.05 12.43 13.79
C ASN A 153 -28.12 13.40 13.06
N VAL A 154 -28.25 13.45 11.74
CA VAL A 154 -27.41 14.24 10.82
C VAL A 154 -28.26 15.26 10.03
N GLY A 155 -29.55 15.38 10.34
CA GLY A 155 -30.50 16.21 9.60
C GLY A 155 -30.99 15.57 8.29
N THR A 156 -31.91 16.26 7.63
CA THR A 156 -32.63 15.80 6.42
C THR A 156 -32.42 16.77 5.26
N GLY A 157 -32.48 16.27 4.02
CA GLY A 157 -32.44 17.10 2.80
C GLY A 157 -31.15 16.99 1.98
N PHE A 158 -30.24 16.12 2.39
CA PHE A 158 -29.09 15.64 1.62
C PHE A 158 -29.14 14.11 1.52
N ASP A 159 -28.21 13.54 0.76
CA ASP A 159 -27.94 12.09 0.69
C ASP A 159 -26.42 11.89 0.49
N THR A 160 -25.90 10.69 0.72
CA THR A 160 -24.49 10.37 0.48
C THR A 160 -24.30 8.91 0.07
N ARG A 161 -23.21 8.64 -0.66
CA ARG A 161 -22.72 7.29 -0.97
C ARG A 161 -21.62 6.81 -0.03
N GLN A 162 -21.00 7.69 0.76
CA GLN A 162 -19.86 7.35 1.61
C GLN A 162 -20.07 7.82 3.05
N LEU A 163 -19.38 7.13 3.97
CA LEU A 163 -19.22 7.50 5.36
C LEU A 163 -17.77 7.18 5.75
N TYR A 164 -17.13 8.06 6.51
CA TYR A 164 -15.78 7.83 7.01
C TYR A 164 -15.77 7.80 8.53
N VAL A 165 -15.11 6.80 9.11
CA VAL A 165 -15.02 6.61 10.56
C VAL A 165 -13.56 6.39 10.95
N ASP A 166 -13.06 7.23 11.85
CA ASP A 166 -11.65 7.29 12.26
C ASP A 166 -10.68 7.39 11.06
N GLY A 167 -11.15 8.06 10.00
CA GLY A 167 -10.44 8.28 8.74
C GLY A 167 -10.56 7.18 7.69
N VAL A 168 -11.18 6.03 8.01
CA VAL A 168 -11.33 4.87 7.11
C VAL A 168 -12.74 4.82 6.51
N GLN A 169 -12.88 4.35 5.27
CA GLN A 169 -14.19 4.23 4.63
C GLN A 169 -15.05 3.11 5.27
N ALA A 170 -16.27 3.46 5.67
CA ALA A 170 -17.28 2.53 6.15
C ALA A 170 -18.10 1.96 4.99
N THR A 171 -18.40 0.67 5.05
CA THR A 171 -19.13 -0.07 4.00
C THR A 171 -20.61 0.30 4.02
N ARG A 172 -21.18 0.67 2.87
CA ARG A 172 -22.63 0.89 2.74
C ARG A 172 -23.34 -0.44 3.00
N ALA A 173 -24.33 -0.47 3.90
CA ALA A 173 -24.93 -1.74 4.36
C ALA A 173 -25.49 -2.56 3.19
N ARG A 174 -25.03 -3.81 3.05
CA ARG A 174 -25.20 -4.59 1.81
C ARG A 174 -25.25 -6.10 2.02
N THR A 175 -25.80 -6.80 1.03
CA THR A 175 -25.80 -8.27 1.03
C THR A 175 -25.52 -8.85 -0.35
N THR A 176 -24.76 -9.95 -0.38
CA THR A 176 -24.29 -10.59 -1.62
C THR A 176 -25.40 -11.43 -2.24
N LEU A 177 -25.68 -11.22 -3.53
CA LEU A 177 -26.62 -12.01 -4.32
C LEU A 177 -25.87 -13.01 -5.20
N SER A 178 -26.30 -14.27 -5.24
CA SER A 178 -25.78 -15.19 -6.25
C SER A 178 -26.37 -14.85 -7.62
N ARG A 179 -25.50 -14.63 -8.61
CA ARG A 179 -25.90 -14.46 -10.02
C ARG A 179 -26.74 -15.64 -10.55
N SER A 180 -26.64 -16.83 -9.94
CA SER A 180 -27.45 -18.02 -10.29
C SER A 180 -28.88 -18.00 -9.78
N ASP A 181 -29.20 -17.18 -8.78
CA ASP A 181 -30.56 -17.08 -8.21
C ASP A 181 -31.42 -16.04 -8.92
N LEU A 182 -30.80 -15.23 -9.80
CA LEU A 182 -31.42 -14.15 -10.55
C LEU A 182 -31.59 -14.52 -12.03
N THR A 183 -32.55 -13.89 -12.69
CA THR A 183 -32.71 -13.92 -14.15
C THR A 183 -32.99 -12.51 -14.64
N ALA A 184 -32.12 -12.01 -15.53
CA ALA A 184 -32.22 -10.66 -16.08
C ALA A 184 -33.42 -10.52 -17.03
N THR A 185 -34.06 -9.35 -17.00
CA THR A 185 -35.22 -8.97 -17.80
C THR A 185 -35.05 -7.54 -18.31
N THR A 186 -35.92 -7.09 -19.21
CA THR A 186 -35.91 -5.69 -19.74
C THR A 186 -36.27 -4.62 -18.71
N THR A 187 -36.61 -5.00 -17.47
CA THR A 187 -37.03 -4.10 -16.39
C THR A 187 -36.27 -4.33 -15.06
N GLY A 188 -35.24 -5.17 -15.06
CA GLY A 188 -34.47 -5.54 -13.87
C GLY A 188 -34.28 -7.05 -13.72
N PHE A 189 -34.20 -7.54 -12.48
CA PHE A 189 -34.04 -8.97 -12.19
C PHE A 189 -35.35 -9.62 -11.71
N THR A 190 -35.47 -10.92 -11.94
CA THR A 190 -36.46 -11.79 -11.28
C THR A 190 -35.72 -12.88 -10.51
N PHE A 191 -36.30 -13.39 -9.42
CA PHE A 191 -35.71 -14.50 -8.66
C PHE A 191 -36.74 -15.57 -8.32
N THR A 192 -36.29 -16.83 -8.24
CA THR A 192 -37.16 -17.98 -7.88
C THR A 192 -36.67 -18.73 -6.64
N ASN A 193 -35.46 -18.44 -6.15
CA ASN A 193 -34.96 -19.00 -4.91
C ASN A 193 -35.68 -18.33 -3.72
N SER A 194 -36.42 -19.12 -2.93
CA SER A 194 -37.15 -18.63 -1.75
C SER A 194 -36.25 -18.07 -0.65
N ALA A 195 -34.94 -18.36 -0.68
CA ALA A 195 -33.97 -17.73 0.23
C ALA A 195 -33.90 -16.20 0.04
N LEU A 196 -34.19 -15.68 -1.16
CA LEU A 196 -34.21 -14.24 -1.46
C LEU A 196 -35.57 -13.57 -1.16
N SER A 197 -36.59 -14.31 -0.71
CA SER A 197 -37.94 -13.76 -0.51
C SER A 197 -38.02 -12.65 0.54
N TYR A 198 -37.01 -12.45 1.40
CA TYR A 198 -36.93 -11.31 2.32
C TYR A 198 -36.85 -9.97 1.60
N LEU A 199 -36.26 -9.91 0.39
CA LEU A 199 -36.13 -8.68 -0.41
C LEU A 199 -37.48 -8.02 -0.77
N ASN A 200 -38.57 -8.79 -0.77
CA ASN A 200 -39.93 -8.27 -0.96
C ASN A 200 -40.45 -7.44 0.23
N ASN A 201 -39.75 -7.43 1.37
CA ASN A 201 -40.21 -6.89 2.65
C ASN A 201 -39.27 -5.81 3.22
N LEU A 202 -38.32 -5.32 2.42
CA LEU A 202 -37.50 -4.15 2.80
C LEU A 202 -38.42 -2.93 3.00
N ALA A 203 -38.09 -2.07 3.97
CA ALA A 203 -38.88 -0.87 4.25
C ALA A 203 -38.80 0.16 3.12
N ASN A 204 -37.63 0.29 2.48
CA ASN A 204 -37.34 1.30 1.45
C ASN A 204 -36.65 0.66 0.21
N PRO A 205 -37.28 -0.27 -0.53
CA PRO A 205 -36.63 -0.95 -1.66
C PRO A 205 -36.24 0.03 -2.78
N GLY A 206 -37.03 1.11 -2.97
CA GLY A 206 -36.74 2.23 -3.88
C GLY A 206 -35.57 3.14 -3.47
N ARG A 207 -34.77 2.74 -2.48
CA ARG A 207 -33.48 3.36 -2.10
C ARG A 207 -32.29 2.44 -2.37
N THR A 208 -32.55 1.18 -2.71
CA THR A 208 -31.50 0.18 -2.94
C THR A 208 -30.94 0.28 -4.34
N GLU A 209 -29.80 -0.35 -4.57
CA GLU A 209 -29.12 -0.43 -5.87
C GLU A 209 -28.41 -1.77 -5.99
N ILE A 210 -28.19 -2.24 -7.20
CA ILE A 210 -27.31 -3.37 -7.47
C ILE A 210 -25.92 -2.86 -7.80
N GLU A 211 -24.91 -3.38 -7.10
CA GLU A 211 -23.49 -3.29 -7.45
C GLU A 211 -23.07 -4.62 -8.11
N GLY A 212 -22.30 -4.57 -9.19
CA GLY A 212 -21.88 -5.75 -9.94
C GLY A 212 -20.50 -5.63 -10.56
N LEU A 213 -19.52 -6.24 -9.91
CA LEU A 213 -18.14 -6.31 -10.41
C LEU A 213 -18.04 -7.30 -11.58
N GLY A 214 -17.41 -6.86 -12.67
CA GLY A 214 -17.13 -7.66 -13.87
C GLY A 214 -15.66 -8.08 -13.98
N SER A 215 -15.12 -8.07 -15.20
CA SER A 215 -13.67 -8.23 -15.46
C SER A 215 -12.90 -6.95 -15.17
N PHE A 216 -13.27 -5.85 -15.82
CA PHE A 216 -12.60 -4.54 -15.74
C PHE A 216 -13.59 -3.39 -15.53
N THR A 217 -14.87 -3.72 -15.34
CA THR A 217 -15.93 -2.78 -14.98
C THR A 217 -16.41 -3.05 -13.55
N ASP A 218 -16.78 -1.99 -12.85
CA ASP A 218 -17.61 -2.04 -11.66
C ASP A 218 -18.87 -1.23 -11.97
N ARG A 219 -20.05 -1.79 -11.69
CA ARG A 219 -21.31 -1.31 -12.27
C ARG A 219 -22.38 -1.13 -11.21
N TYR A 220 -23.10 -0.01 -11.27
CA TYR A 220 -24.19 0.30 -10.35
C TYR A 220 -25.49 0.61 -11.11
N SER A 221 -26.62 0.11 -10.61
CA SER A 221 -27.95 0.36 -11.17
C SER A 221 -28.99 0.50 -10.04
N PRO A 222 -29.64 1.68 -9.89
CA PRO A 222 -30.62 1.91 -8.83
C PRO A 222 -31.91 1.10 -9.02
N VAL A 223 -32.47 0.66 -7.89
CA VAL A 223 -33.70 -0.15 -7.81
C VAL A 223 -34.89 0.78 -7.58
N SER A 224 -35.86 0.73 -8.50
CA SER A 224 -37.15 1.44 -8.39
C SER A 224 -38.05 0.81 -7.33
N GLY A 225 -37.99 -0.53 -7.19
CA GLY A 225 -38.69 -1.25 -6.12
C GLY A 225 -38.61 -2.77 -6.26
N ILE A 226 -38.98 -3.49 -5.18
CA ILE A 226 -38.97 -4.96 -5.14
C ILE A 226 -40.34 -5.48 -4.70
N SER A 227 -40.95 -6.37 -5.48
CA SER A 227 -42.18 -7.07 -5.10
C SER A 227 -42.40 -8.35 -5.92
N ASN A 228 -43.13 -9.32 -5.38
CA ASN A 228 -43.51 -10.57 -6.07
C ASN A 228 -42.31 -11.35 -6.67
N ASN A 229 -41.14 -11.26 -6.01
CA ASN A 229 -39.84 -11.76 -6.46
C ASN A 229 -39.29 -11.12 -7.76
N ILE A 230 -39.68 -9.87 -8.03
CA ILE A 230 -39.16 -9.01 -9.09
C ILE A 230 -38.43 -7.84 -8.45
N ILE A 231 -37.18 -7.60 -8.86
CA ILE A 231 -36.39 -6.40 -8.56
C ILE A 231 -36.50 -5.49 -9.80
N THR A 232 -37.36 -4.48 -9.73
CA THR A 232 -37.55 -3.51 -10.82
C THR A 232 -36.53 -2.39 -10.68
N MET A 233 -35.76 -2.15 -11.73
CA MET A 233 -34.73 -1.10 -11.76
C MET A 233 -35.26 0.20 -12.34
N ASP A 234 -34.61 1.31 -12.01
CA ASP A 234 -34.88 2.59 -12.66
C ASP A 234 -34.32 2.63 -14.09
N GLN A 235 -35.01 3.40 -14.93
CA GLN A 235 -34.66 3.57 -16.34
C GLN A 235 -34.32 5.05 -16.61
N PRO A 236 -33.30 5.34 -17.43
CA PRO A 236 -32.59 4.43 -18.34
C PRO A 236 -31.38 3.68 -17.73
N ALA A 237 -31.12 3.84 -16.43
CA ALA A 237 -29.93 3.31 -15.75
C ALA A 237 -29.73 1.78 -15.88
N TRP A 238 -30.82 1.01 -15.91
CA TRP A 238 -30.78 -0.43 -16.18
C TRP A 238 -30.52 -0.76 -17.64
N ASP A 239 -31.12 0.00 -18.55
CA ASP A 239 -30.88 -0.17 -19.97
C ASP A 239 -29.41 0.07 -20.31
N ASP A 240 -28.79 1.16 -19.83
CA ASP A 240 -27.36 1.45 -19.98
C ASP A 240 -26.44 0.36 -19.38
N ASN A 241 -26.86 -0.31 -18.30
CA ASN A 241 -26.12 -1.41 -17.67
C ASN A 241 -26.26 -2.78 -18.37
N THR A 242 -27.13 -2.90 -19.38
CA THR A 242 -27.50 -4.18 -20.01
C THR A 242 -27.17 -4.32 -21.50
N PHE A 243 -26.44 -3.39 -22.10
CA PHE A 243 -25.83 -3.57 -23.43
C PHE A 243 -24.40 -3.02 -23.48
N GLY A 244 -23.60 -3.52 -24.43
CA GLY A 244 -22.18 -3.21 -24.54
C GLY A 244 -21.30 -4.38 -24.13
N TYR A 245 -20.35 -4.14 -23.23
CA TYR A 245 -19.28 -5.07 -22.87
C TYR A 245 -19.25 -5.25 -21.35
N ASP A 246 -18.96 -6.47 -20.88
CA ASP A 246 -18.84 -6.80 -19.44
C ASP A 246 -20.08 -6.33 -18.64
N THR A 247 -21.29 -6.72 -19.08
CA THR A 247 -22.56 -6.13 -18.61
C THR A 247 -23.02 -6.71 -17.27
N MET A 248 -23.98 -6.07 -16.59
CA MET A 248 -24.59 -6.67 -15.39
C MET A 248 -25.23 -8.05 -15.63
N ALA A 249 -25.78 -8.26 -16.83
CA ALA A 249 -26.48 -9.50 -17.20
C ALA A 249 -25.52 -10.61 -17.69
N HIS A 250 -24.43 -10.24 -18.36
CA HIS A 250 -23.40 -11.14 -18.89
C HIS A 250 -22.00 -10.53 -18.68
N PRO A 251 -21.48 -10.55 -17.44
CA PRO A 251 -20.12 -10.12 -17.17
C PRO A 251 -19.14 -11.15 -17.73
N TRP A 252 -17.90 -10.74 -17.98
CA TRP A 252 -16.86 -11.61 -18.54
C TRP A 252 -16.13 -12.41 -17.46
N ALA A 253 -15.93 -11.82 -16.28
CA ALA A 253 -15.63 -12.53 -15.04
C ALA A 253 -16.90 -12.59 -14.17
N ASN A 254 -17.14 -13.74 -13.52
CA ASN A 254 -18.24 -13.86 -12.55
C ASN A 254 -17.84 -13.24 -11.20
N GLY A 255 -17.50 -11.96 -11.21
CA GLY A 255 -17.28 -11.16 -9.99
C GLY A 255 -18.55 -11.07 -9.14
N PRO A 256 -18.44 -10.66 -7.86
CA PRO A 256 -19.57 -10.58 -6.97
C PRO A 256 -20.69 -9.66 -7.49
N LEU A 257 -21.86 -9.84 -6.90
CA LEU A 257 -23.04 -9.02 -7.12
C LEU A 257 -23.62 -8.72 -5.73
N TRP A 258 -23.90 -7.46 -5.44
CA TRP A 258 -24.47 -7.02 -4.17
C TRP A 258 -25.78 -6.26 -4.39
N ILE A 259 -26.63 -6.25 -3.37
CA ILE A 259 -27.69 -5.25 -3.23
C ILE A 259 -27.42 -4.43 -1.96
N GLU A 260 -27.50 -3.11 -2.07
CA GLU A 260 -27.03 -2.18 -1.04
C GLU A 260 -28.12 -1.22 -0.53
N ASN A 261 -27.77 -0.45 0.51
CA ASN A 261 -28.50 0.71 1.01
C ASN A 261 -29.89 0.39 1.59
N ALA A 262 -29.98 -0.65 2.42
CA ALA A 262 -31.14 -0.93 3.27
C ALA A 262 -30.73 -1.14 4.74
N TYR A 263 -31.57 -0.70 5.68
CA TYR A 263 -31.33 -0.91 7.12
C TYR A 263 -31.35 -2.40 7.49
N GLU A 264 -32.11 -3.20 6.75
CA GLU A 264 -32.23 -4.64 6.91
C GLU A 264 -30.92 -5.38 6.63
N PHE A 265 -30.01 -4.79 5.83
CA PHE A 265 -28.70 -5.37 5.52
C PHE A 265 -27.63 -5.02 6.57
N LEU A 266 -27.91 -4.13 7.53
CA LEU A 266 -26.97 -3.70 8.56
C LEU A 266 -26.72 -4.85 9.57
N ASP A 267 -25.79 -5.75 9.24
CA ASP A 267 -25.51 -6.97 9.99
C ASP A 267 -24.02 -7.33 10.15
N ALA A 268 -23.11 -6.76 9.36
CA ALA A 268 -21.65 -6.87 9.51
C ALA A 268 -21.06 -5.67 10.29
N ALA A 269 -19.81 -5.81 10.74
CA ALA A 269 -19.08 -4.67 11.33
C ALA A 269 -18.49 -3.78 10.22
N ASN A 270 -18.31 -2.48 10.52
CA ASN A 270 -18.00 -1.41 9.57
C ASN A 270 -19.14 -1.01 8.62
N GLU A 271 -20.36 -1.53 8.81
CA GLU A 271 -21.51 -1.18 7.96
C GLU A 271 -22.30 0.04 8.45
N TRP A 272 -22.87 0.81 7.53
CA TRP A 272 -23.75 1.95 7.82
C TRP A 272 -24.97 2.06 6.89
N TYR A 273 -26.00 2.78 7.36
CA TYR A 273 -27.19 3.13 6.59
C TYR A 273 -27.68 4.54 6.97
N LEU A 274 -28.05 5.36 5.97
CA LEU A 274 -28.67 6.67 6.18
C LEU A 274 -30.15 6.66 5.78
N ASP A 275 -31.03 6.80 6.78
CA ASP A 275 -32.42 7.17 6.58
C ASP A 275 -32.52 8.68 6.33
N THR A 276 -32.52 9.07 5.05
CA THR A 276 -32.67 10.47 4.62
C THR A 276 -34.06 11.05 4.89
N GLY A 277 -35.06 10.21 5.18
CA GLY A 277 -36.42 10.63 5.53
C GLY A 277 -36.56 11.10 6.99
N THR A 278 -35.80 10.49 7.92
CA THR A 278 -35.73 10.94 9.33
C THR A 278 -34.45 11.69 9.68
N GLY A 279 -33.44 11.66 8.81
CA GLY A 279 -32.11 12.20 9.07
C GLY A 279 -31.31 11.36 10.06
N THR A 280 -31.60 10.06 10.15
CA THR A 280 -30.95 9.15 11.09
C THR A 280 -29.87 8.34 10.38
N LEU A 281 -28.61 8.58 10.77
CA LEU A 281 -27.48 7.75 10.39
C LEU A 281 -27.37 6.59 11.39
N TYR A 282 -27.27 5.36 10.88
CA TYR A 282 -27.01 4.15 11.65
C TYR A 282 -25.64 3.58 11.27
N TYR A 283 -24.89 3.08 12.24
CA TYR A 283 -23.56 2.48 12.04
C TYR A 283 -23.37 1.27 12.97
N LYS A 284 -22.64 0.25 12.50
CA LYS A 284 -22.26 -0.93 13.28
C LYS A 284 -20.73 -0.97 13.45
N PRO A 285 -20.21 -0.57 14.63
CA PRO A 285 -18.77 -0.34 14.81
C PRO A 285 -17.90 -1.59 14.68
N LEU A 286 -16.63 -1.36 14.34
CA LEU A 286 -15.56 -2.34 14.41
C LEU A 286 -15.30 -2.80 15.85
N ALA A 287 -14.71 -3.98 16.00
CA ALA A 287 -14.39 -4.53 17.32
C ALA A 287 -13.33 -3.67 18.05
N GLY A 288 -13.71 -3.08 19.19
CA GLY A 288 -12.85 -2.19 19.97
C GLY A 288 -13.02 -0.69 19.67
N GLN A 289 -13.85 -0.32 18.68
CA GLN A 289 -14.14 1.07 18.32
C GLN A 289 -15.15 1.69 19.30
N ASP A 290 -14.82 2.86 19.88
CA ASP A 290 -15.66 3.55 20.86
C ASP A 290 -16.39 4.75 20.25
N MET A 291 -17.71 4.61 20.06
CA MET A 291 -18.57 5.64 19.48
C MET A 291 -18.76 6.90 20.34
N SER A 292 -18.21 6.95 21.55
CA SER A 292 -18.12 8.18 22.34
C SER A 292 -16.93 9.07 21.96
N THR A 293 -15.92 8.50 21.28
CA THR A 293 -14.71 9.20 20.83
C THR A 293 -14.47 9.16 19.32
N ALA A 294 -15.05 8.20 18.61
CA ALA A 294 -14.84 7.98 17.18
C ALA A 294 -15.13 9.23 16.33
N ASP A 295 -14.29 9.46 15.33
CA ASP A 295 -14.44 10.58 14.40
C ASP A 295 -15.28 10.14 13.19
N VAL A 296 -16.55 10.59 13.12
CA VAL A 296 -17.46 10.21 12.02
C VAL A 296 -17.77 11.39 11.13
N GLU A 297 -17.33 11.32 9.88
CA GLU A 297 -17.48 12.35 8.86
C GLU A 297 -18.45 11.87 7.76
N VAL A 298 -19.46 12.70 7.49
CA VAL A 298 -20.54 12.45 6.53
C VAL A 298 -20.41 13.47 5.38
N PRO A 299 -19.89 13.07 4.20
CA PRO A 299 -19.75 13.95 3.05
C PRO A 299 -21.09 14.51 2.55
N GLU A 300 -21.11 15.80 2.18
CA GLU A 300 -22.28 16.44 1.53
C GLU A 300 -21.95 17.07 0.16
N LEU A 301 -20.74 17.63 -0.03
CA LEU A 301 -20.40 18.34 -1.27
C LEU A 301 -19.97 17.39 -2.40
N HIS A 302 -20.38 17.71 -3.64
CA HIS A 302 -19.92 16.99 -4.84
C HIS A 302 -18.54 17.44 -5.35
N SER A 303 -18.00 18.57 -4.88
CA SER A 303 -16.60 18.96 -5.06
C SER A 303 -16.18 19.99 -4.00
N LEU A 304 -14.87 20.19 -3.84
CA LEU A 304 -14.28 21.02 -2.79
C LEU A 304 -13.59 22.26 -3.35
N VAL A 305 -12.84 22.08 -4.45
CA VAL A 305 -12.03 23.11 -5.09
C VAL A 305 -12.15 22.96 -6.61
N ASN A 306 -12.61 24.00 -7.28
CA ASN A 306 -12.77 24.03 -8.74
C ASN A 306 -11.87 25.14 -9.29
N ILE A 307 -10.86 24.83 -10.10
CA ILE A 307 -9.88 25.79 -10.62
C ILE A 307 -10.04 25.88 -12.12
N GLY A 308 -10.66 26.95 -12.61
CA GLY A 308 -10.74 27.19 -14.04
C GLY A 308 -11.24 28.56 -14.45
N GLY A 309 -10.64 29.07 -15.52
CA GLY A 309 -11.04 30.32 -16.14
C GLY A 309 -11.92 30.08 -17.38
N THR A 310 -11.59 30.78 -18.45
CA THR A 310 -12.07 30.51 -19.81
C THR A 310 -10.87 30.27 -20.72
N TYR A 311 -11.05 29.66 -21.89
CA TYR A 311 -9.95 29.50 -22.87
C TYR A 311 -9.33 30.86 -23.32
N SER A 312 -10.00 31.99 -23.12
CA SER A 312 -9.47 33.35 -23.37
C SER A 312 -8.82 34.02 -22.16
N ALA A 313 -9.08 33.52 -20.95
CA ALA A 313 -8.56 34.03 -19.69
C ALA A 313 -8.52 32.86 -18.69
N PRO A 314 -7.45 32.03 -18.73
CA PRO A 314 -7.33 30.87 -17.85
C PRO A 314 -7.08 31.28 -16.39
N ALA A 315 -7.36 30.37 -15.45
CA ALA A 315 -6.85 30.50 -14.08
C ALA A 315 -5.34 30.17 -14.09
N SER A 316 -4.48 30.95 -13.44
CA SER A 316 -3.03 30.71 -13.53
C SER A 316 -2.18 31.20 -12.36
N HIS A 317 -1.01 30.58 -12.20
CA HIS A 317 -0.04 30.89 -11.14
C HIS A 317 -0.68 30.80 -9.75
N ILE A 318 -1.38 29.67 -9.49
CA ILE A 318 -2.02 29.36 -8.20
C ILE A 318 -1.39 28.08 -7.65
N ALA A 319 -0.94 28.11 -6.40
CA ALA A 319 -0.32 26.96 -5.73
C ALA A 319 -1.08 26.56 -4.46
N PHE A 320 -1.12 25.26 -4.15
CA PHE A 320 -1.68 24.68 -2.94
C PHE A 320 -0.62 23.79 -2.25
N SER A 321 -0.41 23.95 -0.94
CA SER A 321 0.60 23.15 -0.23
C SER A 321 0.28 22.84 1.23
N GLY A 322 0.50 21.59 1.65
CA GLY A 322 0.25 21.13 3.03
C GLY A 322 -1.23 21.09 3.43
N LEU A 323 -2.16 21.19 2.48
CA LEU A 323 -3.60 21.17 2.76
C LEU A 323 -4.16 19.74 2.63
N GLN A 324 -5.17 19.40 3.42
CA GLN A 324 -6.00 18.22 3.19
C GLN A 324 -7.32 18.62 2.54
N PHE A 325 -7.72 17.89 1.50
CA PHE A 325 -9.01 17.98 0.82
C PHE A 325 -9.78 16.69 1.09
N SER A 326 -10.97 16.77 1.71
CA SER A 326 -11.73 15.58 2.14
C SER A 326 -13.25 15.77 2.18
N GLY A 327 -13.99 14.69 2.39
CA GLY A 327 -15.41 14.76 2.69
C GLY A 327 -16.27 15.21 1.49
N ALA A 328 -16.00 14.66 0.31
CA ALA A 328 -16.88 14.82 -0.85
C ALA A 328 -17.63 13.51 -1.15
N SER A 329 -18.80 13.56 -1.80
CA SER A 329 -19.49 12.38 -2.31
C SER A 329 -20.15 12.66 -3.66
N TRP A 330 -20.21 11.63 -4.51
CA TRP A 330 -20.81 11.70 -5.85
C TRP A 330 -22.04 10.80 -5.95
N LEU A 331 -23.22 11.41 -6.01
CA LEU A 331 -24.50 10.71 -6.08
C LEU A 331 -24.86 10.13 -7.47
N GLY A 332 -23.98 10.25 -8.47
CA GLY A 332 -24.21 9.79 -9.85
C GLY A 332 -24.70 8.33 -9.95
N PRO A 333 -23.99 7.35 -9.35
CA PRO A 333 -24.39 5.95 -9.37
C PRO A 333 -25.80 5.70 -8.80
N SER A 334 -26.23 6.49 -7.80
CA SER A 334 -27.55 6.39 -7.17
C SER A 334 -28.67 7.14 -7.90
N THR A 335 -28.36 7.96 -8.90
CA THR A 335 -29.32 8.85 -9.57
C THR A 335 -29.43 8.60 -11.07
N ASP A 336 -28.31 8.27 -11.71
CA ASP A 336 -28.21 7.98 -13.14
C ASP A 336 -27.83 6.52 -13.44
N GLY A 337 -27.39 5.77 -12.41
CA GLY A 337 -26.58 4.57 -12.58
C GLY A 337 -25.11 4.87 -12.87
N TYR A 338 -24.29 3.85 -12.81
CA TYR A 338 -22.89 3.87 -13.26
C TYR A 338 -22.65 2.65 -14.13
N ALA A 339 -22.96 2.78 -15.42
CA ALA A 339 -22.66 1.77 -16.42
C ALA A 339 -21.21 1.93 -16.90
N SER A 340 -20.23 1.61 -16.04
CA SER A 340 -18.81 1.69 -16.40
C SER A 340 -18.50 0.91 -17.68
N HIS A 341 -17.59 1.45 -18.48
CA HIS A 341 -16.96 0.76 -19.59
C HIS A 341 -15.45 0.60 -19.39
N GLN A 342 -14.77 1.61 -18.82
CA GLN A 342 -13.39 1.47 -18.34
C GLN A 342 -12.98 2.71 -17.53
N THR A 343 -12.40 2.51 -16.34
CA THR A 343 -11.66 3.51 -15.57
C THR A 343 -12.34 4.88 -15.49
N GLY A 344 -13.53 4.90 -14.89
CA GLY A 344 -14.27 6.15 -14.67
C GLY A 344 -15.06 6.64 -15.87
N THR A 345 -14.99 5.94 -16.99
CA THR A 345 -15.79 6.22 -18.19
C THR A 345 -17.05 5.38 -18.16
N TYR A 346 -18.23 6.00 -18.16
CA TYR A 346 -19.52 5.34 -18.01
C TYR A 346 -20.54 5.80 -19.04
N LEU A 347 -21.50 4.91 -19.32
CA LEU A 347 -22.68 5.24 -20.11
C LEU A 347 -23.77 5.88 -19.24
N LYS A 348 -24.42 6.91 -19.78
CA LYS A 348 -25.59 7.59 -19.23
C LYS A 348 -26.38 8.22 -20.39
N GLY A 349 -27.61 7.80 -20.63
CA GLY A 349 -28.47 8.43 -21.63
C GLY A 349 -29.73 7.64 -21.98
N THR A 350 -30.27 7.82 -23.17
CA THR A 350 -31.33 6.96 -23.70
C THR A 350 -31.03 6.72 -25.18
N TRP A 351 -31.00 5.45 -25.57
CA TRP A 351 -30.38 5.01 -26.81
C TRP A 351 -31.29 4.08 -27.60
N ASP A 352 -31.26 4.17 -28.93
CA ASP A 352 -31.87 3.16 -29.79
C ASP A 352 -31.18 1.81 -29.54
N ARG A 353 -31.96 0.79 -29.19
CA ARG A 353 -31.45 -0.50 -28.71
C ARG A 353 -32.33 -1.66 -29.19
N PRO A 354 -31.76 -2.83 -29.57
CA PRO A 354 -32.56 -3.99 -29.97
C PRO A 354 -33.46 -4.49 -28.84
N SER A 355 -34.68 -4.95 -29.17
CA SER A 355 -35.60 -5.55 -28.20
C SER A 355 -35.10 -6.87 -27.59
N ASP A 356 -34.06 -7.47 -28.17
CA ASP A 356 -33.39 -8.69 -27.73
C ASP A 356 -31.98 -8.42 -27.16
N ALA A 357 -31.63 -7.17 -26.86
CA ALA A 357 -30.27 -6.72 -26.49
C ALA A 357 -29.61 -7.52 -25.35
N LEU A 358 -30.40 -8.00 -24.39
CA LEU A 358 -29.99 -8.93 -23.31
C LEU A 358 -29.35 -10.22 -23.82
N THR A 359 -29.49 -10.53 -25.11
CA THR A 359 -28.84 -11.65 -25.81
C THR A 359 -28.02 -11.20 -27.03
N SER A 360 -28.45 -10.16 -27.74
CA SER A 360 -27.83 -9.73 -29.02
C SER A 360 -26.72 -8.66 -28.89
N CYS A 361 -26.60 -8.00 -27.73
CA CYS A 361 -25.68 -6.87 -27.51
C CYS A 361 -24.78 -7.03 -26.25
N GLN A 362 -24.42 -8.25 -25.86
CA GLN A 362 -23.67 -8.55 -24.63
C GLN A 362 -22.12 -8.51 -24.78
N SER A 363 -21.63 -8.36 -26.01
CA SER A 363 -20.22 -8.07 -26.33
C SER A 363 -20.13 -7.03 -27.46
N GLY A 364 -20.92 -5.96 -27.32
CA GLY A 364 -21.15 -4.92 -28.32
C GLY A 364 -22.16 -5.31 -29.41
N CYS A 365 -22.68 -4.31 -30.11
CA CYS A 365 -23.53 -4.45 -31.30
C CYS A 365 -23.58 -3.10 -32.06
N PRO A 366 -24.05 -3.02 -33.33
CA PRO A 366 -23.98 -1.79 -34.13
C PRO A 366 -24.75 -0.58 -33.59
N LEU A 367 -25.66 -0.78 -32.64
CA LEU A 367 -26.34 0.30 -31.90
C LEU A 367 -25.61 0.70 -30.61
N PHE A 368 -24.79 -0.18 -30.01
CA PHE A 368 -23.89 0.21 -28.92
C PHE A 368 -22.83 1.21 -29.39
N GLU A 369 -22.34 1.09 -30.62
CA GLU A 369 -21.35 2.02 -31.15
C GLU A 369 -21.86 3.47 -31.28
N ALA A 370 -23.19 3.71 -31.18
CA ALA A 370 -23.75 5.05 -31.10
C ALA A 370 -23.46 5.77 -29.77
N THR A 371 -23.09 5.04 -28.72
CA THR A 371 -22.90 5.61 -27.38
C THR A 371 -21.48 6.12 -27.12
N ARG A 372 -20.47 5.52 -27.77
CA ARG A 372 -19.04 5.83 -27.55
C ARG A 372 -18.70 7.33 -27.68
N PRO A 373 -19.22 8.10 -28.67
CA PRO A 373 -18.93 9.53 -28.80
C PRO A 373 -19.52 10.40 -27.67
N HIS A 374 -20.32 9.80 -26.78
CA HIS A 374 -21.16 10.48 -25.80
C HIS A 374 -21.01 9.92 -24.38
N MET A 375 -20.02 9.04 -24.15
CA MET A 375 -19.73 8.52 -22.80
C MET A 375 -19.37 9.65 -21.84
N SER A 376 -19.67 9.46 -20.56
CA SER A 376 -19.40 10.41 -19.50
C SER A 376 -18.22 10.00 -18.65
N GLN A 377 -17.53 10.98 -18.06
CA GLN A 377 -16.34 10.81 -17.24
C GLN A 377 -16.69 11.10 -15.77
N MET A 378 -16.16 10.29 -14.84
CA MET A 378 -16.39 10.47 -13.40
C MET A 378 -15.69 11.75 -12.90
N PRO A 379 -16.40 12.65 -12.19
CA PRO A 379 -15.82 13.89 -11.67
C PRO A 379 -14.81 13.63 -10.54
N ALA A 380 -14.11 14.69 -10.12
CA ALA A 380 -13.16 14.65 -9.01
C ALA A 380 -13.56 15.57 -7.84
N GLY A 381 -12.99 15.33 -6.65
CA GLY A 381 -13.15 16.18 -5.46
C GLY A 381 -12.45 17.53 -5.60
N VAL A 382 -11.27 17.54 -6.22
CA VAL A 382 -10.57 18.76 -6.69
C VAL A 382 -10.46 18.72 -8.20
N GLN A 383 -10.76 19.84 -8.87
CA GLN A 383 -10.94 19.90 -10.32
C GLN A 383 -10.15 21.07 -10.92
N VAL A 384 -9.50 20.84 -12.07
CA VAL A 384 -8.70 21.82 -12.81
C VAL A 384 -9.05 21.79 -14.30
N SER A 385 -9.35 22.92 -14.92
CA SER A 385 -9.59 23.06 -16.37
C SER A 385 -9.36 24.50 -16.82
N ALA A 386 -9.13 24.75 -18.12
CA ALA A 386 -8.85 26.10 -18.67
C ALA A 386 -7.89 26.90 -17.75
N ALA A 387 -6.72 26.31 -17.50
CA ALA A 387 -5.79 26.73 -16.45
C ALA A 387 -4.32 26.50 -16.86
N ASP A 388 -3.40 27.31 -16.32
CA ASP A 388 -1.97 27.28 -16.65
C ASP A 388 -1.10 27.55 -15.41
N HIS A 389 0.03 26.87 -15.22
CA HIS A 389 0.89 27.03 -14.04
C HIS A 389 0.12 26.87 -12.70
N ILE A 390 -0.48 25.69 -12.49
CA ILE A 390 -1.14 25.31 -11.23
C ILE A 390 -0.32 24.23 -10.52
N THR A 391 -0.06 24.41 -9.22
CA THR A 391 0.85 23.54 -8.44
C THR A 391 0.18 22.98 -7.19
N PHE A 392 0.33 21.66 -6.97
CA PHE A 392 -0.04 20.98 -5.73
C PHE A 392 1.21 20.33 -5.11
N THR A 393 1.66 20.78 -3.95
CA THR A 393 2.86 20.26 -3.27
C THR A 393 2.59 19.81 -1.83
N GLY A 394 2.69 18.51 -1.54
CA GLY A 394 2.54 17.99 -0.18
C GLY A 394 1.12 18.07 0.40
N ASN A 395 0.09 18.02 -0.46
CA ASN A 395 -1.31 17.98 -0.04
C ASN A 395 -1.79 16.55 0.17
N ARG A 396 -2.97 16.41 0.78
CA ARG A 396 -3.71 15.16 0.95
C ARG A 396 -5.03 15.25 0.21
N PHE A 397 -5.31 14.27 -0.64
CA PHE A 397 -6.62 13.99 -1.21
C PHE A 397 -7.08 12.69 -0.57
N THR A 398 -8.15 12.74 0.20
CA THR A 398 -8.56 11.60 1.03
C THR A 398 -10.01 11.71 1.44
N GLN A 399 -10.70 10.59 1.59
CA GLN A 399 -12.11 10.55 2.00
C GLN A 399 -13.01 11.25 0.96
N LEU A 400 -12.74 11.00 -0.32
CA LEU A 400 -13.49 11.55 -1.47
C LEU A 400 -14.29 10.44 -2.16
N GLY A 401 -15.60 10.62 -2.27
CA GLY A 401 -16.55 9.69 -2.87
C GLY A 401 -16.54 9.62 -4.42
N GLN A 402 -15.42 10.01 -5.04
CA GLN A 402 -15.16 10.04 -6.48
C GLN A 402 -13.64 10.10 -6.73
N ASN A 403 -13.18 10.60 -7.88
CA ASN A 403 -11.74 10.78 -8.12
C ASN A 403 -11.11 11.84 -7.19
N GLY A 404 -9.84 11.69 -6.84
CA GLY A 404 -9.12 12.65 -5.99
C GLY A 404 -8.92 14.01 -6.68
N LEU A 405 -8.15 14.02 -7.78
CA LEU A 405 -7.78 15.20 -8.55
C LEU A 405 -8.05 15.02 -10.05
N GLY A 406 -8.88 15.89 -10.61
CA GLY A 406 -9.20 15.94 -12.03
C GLY A 406 -8.47 17.08 -12.75
N ILE A 407 -7.76 16.79 -13.84
CA ILE A 407 -6.93 17.76 -14.57
C ILE A 407 -7.27 17.75 -16.06
N GLY A 408 -7.89 18.81 -16.56
CA GLY A 408 -8.24 18.94 -17.97
C GLY A 408 -9.27 17.91 -18.43
N ASN A 409 -10.19 17.50 -17.55
CA ASN A 409 -11.27 16.56 -17.84
C ASN A 409 -12.37 17.18 -18.71
N ASP A 410 -13.26 16.35 -19.25
CA ASP A 410 -14.38 16.82 -20.08
C ASP A 410 -15.33 17.77 -19.32
N ALA A 411 -16.08 18.56 -20.07
CA ALA A 411 -17.00 19.58 -19.52
C ALA A 411 -18.14 19.00 -18.65
N ASN A 412 -18.42 17.69 -18.74
CA ASN A 412 -19.36 16.98 -17.87
C ASN A 412 -18.74 16.50 -16.54
N ALA A 413 -17.41 16.39 -16.45
CA ALA A 413 -16.67 16.03 -15.25
C ALA A 413 -16.17 17.25 -14.45
N HIS A 414 -16.30 18.46 -14.99
CA HIS A 414 -15.87 19.70 -14.36
C HIS A 414 -17.06 20.62 -13.99
N THR A 415 -17.17 20.99 -12.72
CA THR A 415 -18.34 21.66 -12.10
C THR A 415 -18.70 23.01 -12.72
N THR A 416 -17.77 23.66 -13.42
CA THR A 416 -18.02 24.95 -14.11
C THR A 416 -18.65 24.79 -15.50
N GLY A 417 -18.74 23.57 -16.05
CA GLY A 417 -19.13 23.33 -17.45
C GLY A 417 -18.06 23.73 -18.47
N VAL A 418 -16.88 24.16 -18.03
CA VAL A 418 -15.67 24.32 -18.86
C VAL A 418 -14.76 23.13 -18.55
N GLY A 419 -14.33 22.41 -19.57
CA GLY A 419 -13.39 21.28 -19.45
C GLY A 419 -12.12 21.49 -20.27
N LEU A 420 -11.21 20.53 -20.22
CA LEU A 420 -9.97 20.48 -21.01
C LEU A 420 -9.07 21.73 -20.80
N GLY A 421 -8.08 21.95 -21.67
CA GLY A 421 -7.25 23.16 -21.68
C GLY A 421 -6.41 23.38 -20.42
N ALA A 422 -5.90 22.32 -19.82
CA ALA A 422 -4.97 22.37 -18.70
C ALA A 422 -3.52 22.34 -19.19
N HIS A 423 -2.74 23.37 -18.83
CA HIS A 423 -1.34 23.55 -19.22
C HIS A 423 -0.44 23.64 -17.98
N THR A 424 0.79 23.12 -18.07
CA THR A 424 1.87 23.40 -17.08
C THR A 424 1.45 23.08 -15.63
N ILE A 425 0.74 21.97 -15.43
CA ILE A 425 0.19 21.57 -14.13
C ILE A 425 1.19 20.66 -13.41
N THR A 426 1.48 20.94 -12.14
CA THR A 426 2.47 20.19 -11.34
C THR A 426 1.84 19.62 -10.08
N VAL A 427 1.93 18.30 -9.90
CA VAL A 427 1.42 17.57 -8.73
C VAL A 427 2.58 16.78 -8.13
N THR A 428 3.19 17.33 -7.07
CA THR A 428 4.43 16.82 -6.48
C THR A 428 4.30 16.46 -5.00
N GLY A 429 4.66 15.23 -4.62
CA GLY A 429 4.78 14.87 -3.19
C GLY A 429 3.47 14.77 -2.41
N ASN A 430 2.33 14.61 -3.09
CA ASN A 430 1.00 14.55 -2.46
C ASN A 430 0.61 13.10 -2.09
N VAL A 431 -0.36 12.94 -1.20
CA VAL A 431 -0.98 11.65 -0.85
C VAL A 431 -2.38 11.56 -1.44
N PHE A 432 -2.74 10.39 -1.95
CA PHE A 432 -4.09 10.02 -2.36
C PHE A 432 -4.48 8.70 -1.70
N ALA A 433 -5.44 8.70 -0.79
CA ALA A 433 -5.86 7.50 -0.06
C ALA A 433 -7.24 7.57 0.60
N GLN A 434 -7.93 6.44 0.76
CA GLN A 434 -9.32 6.35 1.24
C GLN A 434 -10.31 7.08 0.30
N ASP A 435 -10.05 7.04 -1.00
CA ASP A 435 -10.93 7.61 -2.03
C ASP A 435 -11.73 6.49 -2.72
N ALA A 436 -13.03 6.73 -2.94
CA ALA A 436 -13.93 5.78 -3.58
C ALA A 436 -13.62 5.58 -5.07
N GLY A 437 -13.06 6.61 -5.73
CA GLY A 437 -12.56 6.58 -7.10
C GLY A 437 -11.03 6.58 -7.18
N GLY A 438 -10.47 6.76 -8.39
CA GLY A 438 -9.02 6.78 -8.62
C GLY A 438 -8.36 8.08 -8.17
N SER A 439 -7.03 8.12 -8.12
CA SER A 439 -6.33 9.25 -7.49
C SER A 439 -6.24 10.48 -8.38
N ILE A 440 -5.72 10.35 -9.60
CA ILE A 440 -5.59 11.47 -10.56
C ILE A 440 -6.05 11.04 -11.95
N VAL A 441 -6.93 11.84 -12.54
CA VAL A 441 -7.45 11.64 -13.90
C VAL A 441 -7.11 12.85 -14.76
N VAL A 442 -6.29 12.67 -15.79
CA VAL A 442 -5.84 13.72 -16.71
C VAL A 442 -6.47 13.55 -18.09
N GLY A 443 -6.99 14.64 -18.63
CA GLY A 443 -7.67 14.68 -19.93
C GLY A 443 -9.11 14.15 -19.92
N GLY A 444 -9.76 14.24 -21.07
CA GLY A 444 -11.14 13.78 -21.32
C GLY A 444 -11.23 12.59 -22.27
N VAL A 445 -12.45 12.11 -22.49
CA VAL A 445 -12.80 10.96 -23.34
C VAL A 445 -13.60 11.36 -24.58
N GLN A 446 -14.21 12.55 -24.60
CA GLN A 446 -15.05 13.05 -25.70
C GLN A 446 -14.23 13.70 -26.84
N ALA A 447 -14.93 14.07 -27.92
CA ALA A 447 -14.34 14.45 -29.20
C ALA A 447 -13.28 15.58 -29.11
N ASP A 448 -13.52 16.59 -28.29
CA ASP A 448 -12.59 17.72 -28.12
C ASP A 448 -11.32 17.34 -27.34
N ALA A 449 -11.31 16.26 -26.56
CA ALA A 449 -10.12 15.83 -25.83
C ALA A 449 -9.03 15.31 -26.79
N HIS A 450 -9.42 14.52 -27.79
CA HIS A 450 -8.50 13.95 -28.79
C HIS A 450 -8.37 14.78 -30.07
N HIS A 451 -9.43 15.50 -30.47
CA HIS A 451 -9.50 16.28 -31.70
C HIS A 451 -10.15 17.65 -31.43
N PRO A 452 -9.48 18.53 -30.65
CA PRO A 452 -10.04 19.78 -30.16
C PRO A 452 -10.49 20.74 -31.28
N SER A 453 -11.75 21.18 -31.19
CA SER A 453 -12.34 22.22 -32.05
C SER A 453 -11.76 23.61 -31.79
N ASP A 454 -11.21 23.85 -30.60
CA ASP A 454 -10.38 25.00 -30.24
C ASP A 454 -9.03 24.50 -29.71
N SER A 455 -7.92 24.86 -30.35
CA SER A 455 -6.58 24.37 -29.97
C SER A 455 -6.19 24.64 -28.52
N ARG A 456 -6.87 25.57 -27.83
CA ARG A 456 -6.68 25.91 -26.41
C ARG A 456 -7.31 24.90 -25.45
N MET A 457 -8.05 23.92 -25.96
CA MET A 457 -8.53 22.75 -25.22
C MET A 457 -7.45 21.67 -25.07
N THR A 458 -6.34 21.74 -25.80
CA THR A 458 -5.25 20.75 -25.69
C THR A 458 -4.70 20.70 -24.27
N ASN A 459 -4.68 19.52 -23.65
CA ASN A 459 -4.01 19.32 -22.37
C ASN A 459 -2.52 19.04 -22.60
N GLN A 460 -1.62 19.76 -21.92
CA GLN A 460 -0.18 19.61 -22.17
C GLN A 460 0.73 20.00 -20.99
N ASN A 461 1.96 19.49 -20.98
CA ASN A 461 3.00 19.79 -19.98
C ASN A 461 2.56 19.48 -18.54
N ILE A 462 2.02 18.28 -18.31
CA ILE A 462 1.50 17.84 -17.00
C ILE A 462 2.58 17.03 -16.28
N THR A 463 2.95 17.41 -15.06
CA THR A 463 3.95 16.70 -14.23
C THR A 463 3.29 16.10 -13.00
N LEU A 464 3.31 14.77 -12.90
CA LEU A 464 2.81 14.00 -11.76
C LEU A 464 4.00 13.24 -11.15
N ASN A 465 4.58 13.73 -10.04
CA ASN A 465 5.79 13.11 -9.50
C ASN A 465 5.88 13.01 -7.97
N ASN A 466 6.61 12.02 -7.48
CA ASN A 466 6.82 11.81 -6.02
C ASN A 466 5.53 11.65 -5.20
N ASN A 467 4.38 11.36 -5.81
CA ASN A 467 3.13 11.17 -5.08
C ASN A 467 3.01 9.73 -4.56
N LEU A 468 2.30 9.57 -3.44
CA LEU A 468 1.95 8.28 -2.85
C LEU A 468 0.45 8.02 -3.07
N ILE A 469 0.11 6.88 -3.69
CA ILE A 469 -1.24 6.53 -4.08
C ILE A 469 -1.56 5.13 -3.56
N HIS A 470 -2.52 5.01 -2.64
CA HIS A 470 -2.94 3.71 -2.11
C HIS A 470 -4.31 3.74 -1.49
N ASP A 471 -4.99 2.59 -1.36
CA ASP A 471 -6.34 2.53 -0.77
C ASP A 471 -7.32 3.48 -1.49
N VAL A 472 -7.20 3.58 -2.82
CA VAL A 472 -8.12 4.31 -3.70
C VAL A 472 -8.92 3.32 -4.55
N ALA A 473 -9.96 3.81 -5.24
CA ALA A 473 -10.92 3.01 -6.00
C ALA A 473 -11.74 2.04 -5.12
N LEU A 474 -12.02 2.42 -3.86
CA LEU A 474 -12.67 1.53 -2.87
C LEU A 474 -14.11 1.12 -3.25
N ASP A 475 -14.85 1.98 -3.96
CA ASP A 475 -16.19 1.67 -4.49
C ASP A 475 -16.15 1.43 -6.01
N TYR A 476 -15.48 2.29 -6.78
CA TYR A 476 -15.47 2.23 -8.25
C TYR A 476 -14.23 1.47 -8.74
N ARG A 477 -14.25 0.14 -8.61
CA ARG A 477 -13.05 -0.72 -8.74
C ARG A 477 -12.54 -0.91 -10.16
N ASP A 478 -13.21 -0.32 -11.15
CA ASP A 478 -12.70 -0.13 -12.51
C ASP A 478 -11.65 0.99 -12.63
N MET A 479 -11.55 1.84 -11.61
CA MET A 479 -10.55 2.90 -11.53
C MET A 479 -9.14 2.35 -11.30
N SER A 480 -8.21 2.80 -12.13
CA SER A 480 -6.78 2.72 -11.90
C SER A 480 -6.32 3.80 -10.91
N GLY A 481 -5.10 3.68 -10.40
CA GLY A 481 -4.46 4.74 -9.62
C GLY A 481 -4.38 6.05 -10.44
N LEU A 482 -3.61 6.03 -11.52
CA LEU A 482 -3.55 7.12 -12.50
C LEU A 482 -4.27 6.76 -13.81
N LEU A 483 -5.00 7.73 -14.37
CA LEU A 483 -5.44 7.72 -15.76
C LEU A 483 -4.94 8.98 -16.47
N VAL A 484 -4.26 8.83 -17.60
CA VAL A 484 -3.87 9.93 -18.50
C VAL A 484 -4.39 9.62 -19.90
N THR A 485 -5.39 10.36 -20.37
CA THR A 485 -6.07 10.08 -21.65
C THR A 485 -5.33 10.71 -22.84
N TYR A 486 -5.85 11.80 -23.41
CA TYR A 486 -5.27 12.49 -24.56
C TYR A 486 -4.53 13.75 -24.11
N VAL A 487 -3.22 13.64 -23.94
CA VAL A 487 -2.34 14.68 -23.37
C VAL A 487 -1.00 14.70 -24.10
N ASN A 488 -0.42 15.89 -24.27
CA ASN A 488 0.90 16.09 -24.87
C ASN A 488 1.96 16.42 -23.81
N GLY A 489 3.11 15.73 -23.78
CA GLY A 489 4.21 16.12 -22.89
C GLY A 489 3.96 15.84 -21.39
N THR A 490 3.26 14.77 -21.04
CA THR A 490 3.09 14.34 -19.64
C THR A 490 4.37 13.71 -19.10
N THR A 491 4.76 14.03 -17.87
CA THR A 491 5.78 13.29 -17.11
C THR A 491 5.15 12.68 -15.86
N ILE A 492 5.18 11.35 -15.75
CA ILE A 492 4.76 10.58 -14.57
C ILE A 492 6.01 9.93 -13.97
N SER A 493 6.52 10.43 -12.84
CA SER A 493 7.80 9.91 -12.31
C SER A 493 7.94 9.82 -10.79
N HIS A 494 8.70 8.82 -10.31
CA HIS A 494 8.95 8.63 -8.87
C HIS A 494 7.68 8.53 -8.02
N ASN A 495 6.53 8.14 -8.57
CA ASN A 495 5.33 7.88 -7.77
C ASN A 495 5.38 6.45 -7.22
N GLU A 496 4.85 6.24 -6.01
CA GLU A 496 4.64 4.91 -5.43
C GLU A 496 3.13 4.62 -5.40
N MET A 497 2.74 3.45 -5.93
CA MET A 497 1.34 3.05 -6.10
C MET A 497 1.12 1.64 -5.56
N TYR A 498 0.22 1.47 -4.60
CA TYR A 498 -0.07 0.15 -4.04
C TYR A 498 -1.48 -0.01 -3.49
N ASN A 499 -1.84 -1.24 -3.12
CA ASN A 499 -3.16 -1.58 -2.56
C ASN A 499 -4.32 -1.12 -3.47
N LEU A 500 -4.27 -1.50 -4.75
CA LEU A 500 -5.24 -1.09 -5.78
C LEU A 500 -6.07 -2.29 -6.29
N PRO A 501 -7.39 -2.12 -6.52
CA PRO A 501 -8.24 -3.18 -7.06
C PRO A 501 -7.87 -3.55 -8.50
N TYR A 502 -7.43 -2.58 -9.30
CA TYR A 502 -7.13 -2.70 -10.72
C TYR A 502 -5.72 -2.18 -11.06
N SER A 503 -5.53 -1.50 -12.19
CA SER A 503 -4.23 -1.14 -12.74
C SER A 503 -3.56 0.04 -12.02
N GLY A 504 -2.22 0.13 -12.12
CA GLY A 504 -1.44 1.24 -11.56
C GLY A 504 -1.59 2.53 -12.38
N ILE A 505 -1.07 2.51 -13.61
CA ILE A 505 -1.10 3.64 -14.55
C ILE A 505 -1.77 3.22 -15.86
N ASN A 506 -2.84 3.91 -16.25
CA ASN A 506 -3.40 3.83 -17.61
C ASN A 506 -2.97 5.06 -18.41
N ILE A 507 -2.49 4.87 -19.64
CA ILE A 507 -2.16 5.96 -20.56
C ILE A 507 -2.74 5.78 -21.97
N GLY A 508 -3.27 6.87 -22.54
CA GLY A 508 -4.06 6.86 -23.77
C GLY A 508 -5.50 6.40 -23.55
N PHE A 509 -6.34 6.56 -24.56
CA PHE A 509 -7.76 6.20 -24.48
C PHE A 509 -8.37 5.89 -25.85
N GLY A 510 -9.58 5.31 -25.85
CA GLY A 510 -10.42 5.19 -27.06
C GLY A 510 -10.04 4.06 -28.02
N TRP A 511 -9.23 3.08 -27.58
CA TRP A 511 -9.06 1.79 -28.26
C TRP A 511 -8.60 1.85 -29.73
N GLY A 512 -7.87 2.90 -30.11
CA GLY A 512 -7.51 3.18 -31.49
C GLY A 512 -8.67 3.55 -32.41
N ALA A 513 -9.90 3.73 -31.91
CA ALA A 513 -11.05 4.16 -32.71
C ALA A 513 -10.93 5.62 -33.20
N ASN A 514 -10.16 6.42 -32.47
CA ASN A 514 -10.00 7.86 -32.69
C ASN A 514 -8.68 8.23 -33.40
N ASP A 515 -7.81 7.25 -33.68
CA ASP A 515 -6.51 7.45 -34.32
C ASP A 515 -6.60 7.50 -35.85
N ALA A 516 -5.77 8.35 -36.48
CA ALA A 516 -5.41 8.19 -37.88
C ALA A 516 -4.90 6.75 -38.15
N GLY A 517 -5.66 6.00 -38.95
CA GLY A 517 -5.34 4.61 -39.27
C GLY A 517 -5.21 3.72 -38.04
N GLY A 518 -6.10 3.89 -37.06
CA GLY A 518 -6.18 3.09 -35.83
C GLY A 518 -6.79 1.71 -36.00
N ASN A 519 -7.69 1.30 -35.09
CA ASN A 519 -8.25 -0.05 -35.04
C ASN A 519 -9.38 -0.23 -36.10
N PRO A 520 -9.16 -1.00 -37.19
CA PRO A 520 -10.17 -1.22 -38.25
C PRO A 520 -11.41 -2.00 -37.79
N SER A 521 -11.40 -2.61 -36.58
CA SER A 521 -12.59 -3.26 -36.03
C SER A 521 -13.78 -2.30 -35.89
N TYR A 522 -13.53 -1.03 -35.61
CA TYR A 522 -14.59 -0.03 -35.42
C TYR A 522 -15.34 0.35 -36.71
N GLU A 523 -14.69 0.23 -37.87
CA GLU A 523 -15.37 0.32 -39.17
C GLU A 523 -16.35 -0.85 -39.34
N LYS A 524 -15.91 -2.07 -39.02
CA LYS A 524 -16.72 -3.30 -39.10
C LYS A 524 -17.87 -3.32 -38.09
N ARG A 525 -17.68 -2.75 -36.89
CA ARG A 525 -18.71 -2.58 -35.86
C ARG A 525 -19.72 -1.48 -36.21
N GLY A 526 -19.36 -0.53 -37.10
CA GLY A 526 -20.23 0.54 -37.59
C GLY A 526 -20.13 1.86 -36.82
N LEU A 527 -19.07 2.08 -36.04
CA LEU A 527 -18.88 3.30 -35.24
C LEU A 527 -18.86 4.57 -36.09
N TYR A 528 -18.29 4.51 -37.30
CA TYR A 528 -18.17 5.68 -38.18
C TYR A 528 -19.47 6.11 -38.87
N ASN A 529 -20.62 5.53 -38.47
CA ASN A 529 -21.94 6.11 -38.72
C ASN A 529 -22.31 7.22 -37.72
N TYR A 530 -21.65 7.26 -36.56
CA TYR A 530 -21.97 8.15 -35.43
C TYR A 530 -20.85 9.16 -35.11
N GLN A 531 -19.60 8.86 -35.46
CA GLN A 531 -18.46 9.79 -35.39
C GLN A 531 -17.60 9.77 -36.67
N PRO A 532 -16.77 10.79 -36.93
CA PRO A 532 -15.86 10.77 -38.08
C PRO A 532 -14.83 9.63 -38.01
N LEU A 533 -14.44 9.08 -39.17
CA LEU A 533 -13.18 8.36 -39.32
C LEU A 533 -12.05 9.39 -39.40
N TYR A 534 -11.31 9.57 -38.30
CA TYR A 534 -10.23 10.54 -38.22
C TYR A 534 -9.03 10.15 -39.11
N GLN A 535 -8.49 11.15 -39.82
CA GLN A 535 -7.28 11.02 -40.65
C GLN A 535 -6.10 11.84 -40.10
N THR A 536 -6.34 12.59 -39.02
CA THR A 536 -5.37 13.33 -38.23
C THR A 536 -4.96 12.53 -36.99
N PRO A 537 -3.73 12.67 -36.48
CA PRO A 537 -3.36 12.16 -35.16
C PRO A 537 -4.21 12.80 -34.06
N THR A 538 -4.38 12.08 -32.95
CA THR A 538 -4.90 12.66 -31.71
C THR A 538 -3.86 13.59 -31.07
N THR A 539 -4.23 14.27 -29.99
CA THR A 539 -3.33 15.12 -29.17
C THR A 539 -2.30 14.33 -28.35
N ALA A 540 -2.40 13.01 -28.26
CA ALA A 540 -1.52 12.17 -27.44
C ALA A 540 -0.12 12.00 -28.07
N ALA A 541 0.92 12.57 -27.44
CA ALA A 541 2.32 12.38 -27.82
C ALA A 541 3.29 12.79 -26.70
N ASP A 542 4.54 12.34 -26.82
CA ASP A 542 5.70 12.74 -25.99
C ASP A 542 5.47 12.57 -24.48
N ASN A 543 4.78 11.49 -24.09
CA ASN A 543 4.47 11.18 -22.70
C ASN A 543 5.48 10.21 -22.07
N HIS A 544 5.99 10.52 -20.88
CA HIS A 544 7.09 9.81 -20.24
C HIS A 544 6.69 9.26 -18.87
N ILE A 545 6.70 7.93 -18.72
CA ILE A 545 6.42 7.21 -17.47
C ILE A 545 7.74 6.62 -16.98
N THR A 546 8.32 7.14 -15.89
CA THR A 546 9.71 6.79 -15.52
C THR A 546 10.01 6.74 -14.02
N ASP A 547 10.81 5.77 -13.59
CA ASP A 547 11.22 5.59 -12.18
C ASP A 547 10.05 5.46 -11.17
N ASN A 548 8.86 4.99 -11.57
CA ASN A 548 7.74 4.73 -10.66
C ASN A 548 7.86 3.33 -10.02
N TYR A 549 7.35 3.16 -8.79
CA TYR A 549 7.22 1.87 -8.11
C TYR A 549 5.73 1.50 -7.97
N ILE A 550 5.34 0.33 -8.50
CA ILE A 550 3.94 -0.09 -8.57
C ILE A 550 3.83 -1.52 -8.03
N HIS A 551 3.08 -1.74 -6.95
CA HIS A 551 3.01 -3.07 -6.33
C HIS A 551 1.70 -3.38 -5.59
N ASP A 552 1.41 -4.65 -5.34
CA ASP A 552 0.20 -5.11 -4.62
C ASP A 552 -1.12 -4.60 -5.24
N ILE A 553 -1.12 -4.48 -6.57
CA ILE A 553 -2.24 -4.03 -7.43
C ILE A 553 -2.99 -5.22 -8.05
N MET A 554 -4.05 -4.97 -8.83
CA MET A 554 -4.87 -6.00 -9.48
C MET A 554 -5.48 -7.01 -8.47
N GLN A 555 -5.93 -6.52 -7.31
CA GLN A 555 -6.49 -7.37 -6.25
C GLN A 555 -7.87 -7.95 -6.57
N THR A 556 -8.67 -7.28 -7.40
CA THR A 556 -10.05 -7.70 -7.73
C THR A 556 -10.38 -7.62 -9.22
N GLY A 557 -9.74 -6.72 -9.97
CA GLY A 557 -9.92 -6.60 -11.41
C GLY A 557 -9.11 -7.63 -12.21
N HIS A 558 -9.47 -7.74 -13.49
CA HIS A 558 -8.86 -8.58 -14.51
C HIS A 558 -8.53 -7.75 -15.76
N ASP A 559 -7.75 -8.29 -16.70
CA ASP A 559 -7.43 -7.63 -18.00
C ASP A 559 -6.69 -6.27 -17.86
N GLY A 560 -5.83 -6.14 -16.84
CA GLY A 560 -5.05 -4.94 -16.53
C GLY A 560 -3.61 -5.24 -16.11
N GLY A 561 -2.89 -4.23 -15.60
CA GLY A 561 -1.49 -4.37 -15.19
C GLY A 561 -0.87 -3.18 -14.47
N CYS A 562 0.44 -3.22 -14.23
CA CYS A 562 1.17 -2.10 -13.60
C CYS A 562 1.12 -0.85 -14.49
N ILE A 563 1.37 -1.00 -15.79
CA ILE A 563 1.23 0.06 -16.79
C ILE A 563 0.42 -0.49 -17.96
N TYR A 564 -0.69 0.16 -18.26
CA TYR A 564 -1.66 -0.19 -19.30
C TYR A 564 -1.72 0.93 -20.34
N THR A 565 -1.72 0.60 -21.64
CA THR A 565 -1.76 1.59 -22.73
C THR A 565 -2.91 1.36 -23.71
N LEU A 566 -3.41 2.44 -24.30
CA LEU A 566 -4.35 2.45 -25.42
C LEU A 566 -3.93 3.47 -26.49
N SER A 567 -4.24 3.19 -27.76
CA SER A 567 -4.06 4.12 -28.90
C SER A 567 -2.60 4.55 -29.18
N ALA A 568 -2.36 5.23 -30.30
CA ALA A 568 -1.04 5.73 -30.65
C ALA A 568 -0.63 6.93 -29.78
N SER A 569 0.57 6.88 -29.19
CA SER A 569 1.17 8.01 -28.47
C SER A 569 2.63 8.19 -28.90
N PRO A 570 2.89 8.78 -30.10
CA PRO A 570 4.25 8.93 -30.64
C PRO A 570 5.22 9.59 -29.67
N GLY A 571 6.49 9.17 -29.68
CA GLY A 571 7.54 9.72 -28.82
C GLY A 571 7.46 9.31 -27.34
N SER A 572 6.44 8.53 -26.95
CA SER A 572 6.18 8.20 -25.54
C SER A 572 7.02 7.01 -25.05
N THR A 573 7.40 7.05 -23.77
CA THR A 573 8.38 6.10 -23.19
C THR A 573 7.96 5.58 -21.82
N ILE A 574 8.22 4.29 -21.57
CA ILE A 574 8.07 3.62 -20.28
C ILE A 574 9.47 3.19 -19.83
N ASP A 575 10.16 3.96 -18.99
CA ASP A 575 11.61 3.81 -18.74
C ASP A 575 11.97 3.68 -17.24
N ARG A 576 12.74 2.66 -16.85
CA ARG A 576 13.18 2.41 -15.44
C ARG A 576 12.05 2.29 -14.40
N ASN A 577 10.85 1.83 -14.75
CA ASN A 577 9.82 1.58 -13.74
C ASN A 577 10.06 0.22 -13.05
N PHE A 578 9.71 0.11 -11.76
CA PHE A 578 9.73 -1.15 -11.01
C PHE A 578 8.30 -1.59 -10.69
N CYS A 579 7.97 -2.83 -11.05
CA CYS A 579 6.65 -3.43 -10.81
C CYS A 579 6.80 -4.78 -10.09
N GLU A 580 6.08 -4.96 -8.98
CA GLU A 580 6.12 -6.12 -8.09
C GLU A 580 4.70 -6.63 -7.74
N SER A 581 4.50 -7.92 -7.50
CA SER A 581 3.29 -8.48 -6.86
C SER A 581 1.93 -8.06 -7.49
N ASN A 582 1.79 -8.18 -8.82
CA ASN A 582 0.56 -7.83 -9.54
C ASN A 582 -0.52 -8.93 -9.55
N HIS A 583 -0.59 -9.76 -8.51
CA HIS A 583 -1.49 -10.93 -8.39
C HIS A 583 -1.49 -11.93 -9.58
N GLY A 584 -0.46 -11.91 -10.43
CA GLY A 584 -0.30 -12.83 -11.56
C GLY A 584 -0.82 -12.29 -12.90
N PHE A 585 -1.15 -11.00 -12.99
CA PHE A 585 -1.57 -10.33 -14.22
C PHE A 585 -0.37 -9.78 -15.03
N TYR A 586 -0.57 -8.71 -15.80
CA TYR A 586 0.40 -8.15 -16.73
C TYR A 586 1.23 -7.03 -16.08
N ALA A 587 2.51 -6.90 -16.44
CA ALA A 587 3.33 -5.78 -15.94
C ALA A 587 3.17 -4.56 -16.86
N ILE A 588 3.57 -4.67 -18.14
CA ILE A 588 3.12 -3.77 -19.20
C ILE A 588 2.04 -4.47 -20.03
N TYR A 589 0.94 -3.77 -20.34
CA TYR A 589 -0.11 -4.23 -21.27
C TYR A 589 -0.43 -3.16 -22.31
N HIS A 590 -0.13 -3.45 -23.58
CA HIS A 590 -0.53 -2.65 -24.73
C HIS A 590 -1.84 -3.17 -25.33
N ASP A 591 -2.93 -2.49 -25.06
CA ASP A 591 -4.26 -2.82 -25.55
C ASP A 591 -4.64 -2.02 -26.82
N GLU A 592 -5.87 -2.17 -27.34
CA GLU A 592 -6.33 -1.73 -28.67
C GLU A 592 -5.75 -0.38 -29.14
N GLY A 593 -5.16 -0.37 -30.33
CA GLY A 593 -4.53 0.79 -30.98
C GLY A 593 -3.14 1.19 -30.48
N SER A 594 -2.64 0.61 -29.38
CA SER A 594 -1.36 0.97 -28.75
C SER A 594 -0.17 0.88 -29.71
N ARG A 595 0.42 2.03 -30.02
CA ARG A 595 1.53 2.14 -30.99
C ARG A 595 2.54 3.23 -30.67
N ASN A 596 3.78 3.01 -31.10
CA ASN A 596 4.93 3.93 -30.97
C ASN A 596 5.46 4.16 -29.54
N PHE A 597 5.16 3.24 -28.60
CA PHE A 597 5.75 3.24 -27.26
C PHE A 597 7.16 2.64 -27.25
N SER A 598 8.03 3.14 -26.38
CA SER A 598 9.37 2.59 -26.12
C SER A 598 9.55 2.21 -24.65
N ASP A 599 9.75 0.93 -24.37
CA ASP A 599 9.78 0.36 -23.02
C ASP A 599 11.22 -0.08 -22.67
N THR A 600 11.88 0.68 -21.80
CA THR A 600 13.32 0.52 -21.57
C THR A 600 13.71 0.36 -20.11
N ASN A 601 14.69 -0.50 -19.82
CA ASN A 601 15.29 -0.64 -18.48
C ASN A 601 14.32 -0.97 -17.32
N ASN A 602 13.08 -1.37 -17.57
CA ASN A 602 12.10 -1.63 -16.51
C ASN A 602 12.39 -2.95 -15.77
N VAL A 603 11.93 -3.08 -14.53
CA VAL A 603 12.12 -4.27 -13.68
C VAL A 603 10.76 -4.87 -13.29
N PHE A 604 10.61 -6.18 -13.50
CA PHE A 604 9.35 -6.90 -13.34
C PHE A 604 9.54 -8.14 -12.44
N ARG A 605 9.14 -8.06 -11.17
CA ARG A 605 9.33 -9.11 -10.15
C ARG A 605 7.99 -9.70 -9.70
N ASN A 606 7.90 -11.02 -9.53
CA ASN A 606 6.70 -11.69 -9.00
C ASN A 606 5.40 -11.35 -9.77
N ILE A 607 5.51 -11.27 -11.10
CA ILE A 607 4.40 -10.99 -12.01
C ILE A 607 4.10 -12.18 -12.95
N GLY A 608 2.88 -12.27 -13.49
CA GLY A 608 2.48 -13.39 -14.35
C GLY A 608 3.01 -13.31 -15.79
N ARG A 609 3.05 -12.11 -16.35
CA ARG A 609 3.56 -11.81 -17.70
C ARG A 609 4.17 -10.42 -17.73
N TRP A 610 5.40 -10.30 -18.23
CA TRP A 610 6.15 -9.06 -18.11
C TRP A 610 5.75 -8.01 -19.16
N ALA A 611 5.40 -8.46 -20.37
CA ALA A 611 4.76 -7.61 -21.38
C ALA A 611 3.69 -8.38 -22.14
N GLN A 612 2.55 -7.72 -22.38
CA GLN A 612 1.40 -8.23 -23.10
C GLN A 612 1.01 -7.25 -24.22
N GLU A 613 0.75 -7.74 -25.43
CA GLU A 613 -0.07 -7.04 -26.43
C GLU A 613 -1.48 -7.65 -26.47
N ASN A 614 -2.50 -6.90 -26.86
CA ASN A 614 -3.81 -7.49 -27.16
C ASN A 614 -3.67 -8.52 -28.31
N PRO A 615 -4.09 -9.78 -28.13
CA PRO A 615 -3.85 -10.86 -29.08
C PRO A 615 -4.68 -10.78 -30.37
N SER A 616 -5.67 -9.88 -30.46
CA SER A 616 -6.46 -9.67 -31.67
C SER A 616 -5.59 -9.16 -32.83
N THR A 617 -5.76 -9.77 -34.00
CA THR A 617 -5.11 -9.34 -35.25
C THR A 617 -5.62 -8.00 -35.74
N ASP A 618 -6.88 -7.68 -35.43
CA ASP A 618 -7.57 -6.54 -36.02
C ASP A 618 -7.42 -5.29 -35.14
N ASN A 619 -6.88 -5.41 -33.93
CA ASN A 619 -6.82 -4.33 -32.94
C ASN A 619 -5.66 -3.33 -33.14
N ASN A 620 -4.86 -3.51 -34.20
CA ASN A 620 -3.79 -2.61 -34.66
C ASN A 620 -2.81 -2.12 -33.56
N VAL A 621 -2.49 -2.99 -32.60
CA VAL A 621 -1.35 -2.85 -31.68
C VAL A 621 -0.07 -3.18 -32.46
N GLY A 622 1.00 -2.38 -32.28
CA GLY A 622 2.25 -2.55 -33.02
C GLY A 622 3.25 -1.40 -32.87
N ASP A 623 4.31 -1.40 -33.67
CA ASP A 623 5.41 -0.42 -33.65
C ASP A 623 6.01 -0.17 -32.24
N LEU A 624 5.99 -1.21 -31.39
CA LEU A 624 6.48 -1.17 -30.00
C LEU A 624 7.99 -1.47 -29.95
N THR A 625 8.73 -0.74 -29.11
CA THR A 625 10.19 -0.93 -28.93
C THR A 625 10.53 -1.29 -27.48
N LEU A 626 10.68 -2.57 -27.17
CA LEU A 626 10.96 -3.07 -25.82
C LEU A 626 12.43 -3.51 -25.71
N THR A 627 13.26 -2.75 -24.98
CA THR A 627 14.72 -3.00 -24.91
C THR A 627 15.31 -2.99 -23.51
N ASP A 628 16.20 -3.95 -23.24
CA ASP A 628 17.05 -4.00 -22.03
C ASP A 628 16.30 -4.05 -20.68
N ASN A 629 15.05 -4.53 -20.68
CA ASN A 629 14.25 -4.76 -19.47
C ASN A 629 14.72 -5.99 -18.67
N TRP A 630 14.36 -6.10 -17.39
CA TRP A 630 14.66 -7.24 -16.52
C TRP A 630 13.39 -7.84 -15.92
N THR A 631 13.28 -9.17 -15.88
CA THR A 631 12.04 -9.83 -15.44
C THR A 631 12.27 -11.17 -14.75
N SER A 632 11.43 -11.51 -13.77
CA SER A 632 11.41 -12.84 -13.13
C SER A 632 10.68 -13.92 -13.95
N THR A 633 10.10 -13.59 -15.11
CA THR A 633 9.38 -14.55 -15.99
C THR A 633 9.76 -14.40 -17.45
N SER A 634 9.80 -15.51 -18.19
CA SER A 634 9.93 -15.50 -19.66
C SER A 634 8.59 -15.25 -20.39
N SER A 635 7.49 -15.14 -19.65
CA SER A 635 6.12 -14.99 -20.19
C SER A 635 5.91 -13.64 -20.88
N THR A 636 5.68 -13.67 -22.20
CA THR A 636 5.18 -12.57 -23.06
C THR A 636 4.55 -13.15 -24.33
N ASN A 637 3.76 -12.36 -25.08
CA ASN A 637 3.33 -12.67 -26.45
C ASN A 637 3.98 -11.78 -27.53
N ILE A 638 4.55 -10.63 -27.15
CA ILE A 638 5.19 -9.66 -28.06
C ILE A 638 6.46 -10.27 -28.66
N LYS A 639 6.69 -10.06 -29.97
CA LYS A 639 7.79 -10.70 -30.73
C LYS A 639 8.42 -9.78 -31.75
N SER A 640 9.74 -9.84 -31.90
CA SER A 640 10.45 -9.09 -32.93
C SER A 640 10.19 -9.63 -34.34
N GLY A 641 9.97 -8.72 -35.29
CA GLY A 641 9.92 -9.07 -36.71
C GLY A 641 8.67 -9.86 -37.13
N ASP A 642 7.58 -9.71 -36.39
CA ASP A 642 6.24 -10.06 -36.85
C ASP A 642 5.70 -8.98 -37.83
N TRP A 643 4.41 -9.06 -38.17
CA TRP A 643 3.74 -8.11 -39.06
C TRP A 643 3.35 -6.80 -38.35
N ARG A 644 3.44 -6.71 -37.01
CA ARG A 644 3.07 -5.53 -36.22
C ARG A 644 4.21 -4.49 -36.14
N GLY A 645 5.41 -4.79 -36.64
CA GLY A 645 6.57 -3.89 -36.57
C GLY A 645 7.30 -3.90 -35.22
N ASN A 646 6.88 -4.75 -34.28
CA ASN A 646 7.44 -4.88 -32.94
C ASN A 646 8.97 -5.15 -32.95
N THR A 647 9.67 -4.52 -32.01
CA THR A 647 11.11 -4.71 -31.75
C THR A 647 11.35 -5.05 -30.28
N LEU A 648 11.65 -6.31 -29.99
CA LEU A 648 12.07 -6.81 -28.68
C LEU A 648 13.57 -7.20 -28.70
N SER A 649 14.37 -6.63 -27.80
CA SER A 649 15.79 -7.04 -27.64
C SER A 649 16.31 -6.82 -26.22
N GLY A 650 17.46 -7.41 -25.88
CA GLY A 650 18.19 -7.13 -24.64
C GLY A 650 17.53 -7.58 -23.33
N THR A 651 16.22 -7.88 -23.34
CA THR A 651 15.46 -8.22 -22.14
C THR A 651 15.97 -9.51 -21.48
N VAL A 652 16.30 -9.44 -20.20
CA VAL A 652 16.93 -10.53 -19.43
C VAL A 652 15.93 -11.15 -18.46
N VAL A 653 15.75 -12.46 -18.56
CA VAL A 653 15.05 -13.26 -17.54
C VAL A 653 16.00 -13.58 -16.40
N VAL A 654 15.59 -13.29 -15.17
CA VAL A 654 16.37 -13.32 -13.94
C VAL A 654 15.73 -14.30 -12.96
N ALA A 655 16.51 -15.22 -12.39
CA ALA A 655 16.05 -15.99 -11.23
C ALA A 655 16.07 -15.08 -9.99
N ASP A 656 14.98 -15.01 -9.22
CA ASP A 656 14.86 -14.04 -8.13
C ASP A 656 16.03 -14.15 -7.11
N GLY A 657 16.38 -13.01 -6.51
CA GLY A 657 17.61 -12.82 -5.73
C GLY A 657 18.90 -12.65 -6.55
N ASN A 658 18.90 -12.92 -7.87
CA ASN A 658 20.11 -12.86 -8.71
C ASN A 658 20.12 -11.65 -9.68
N TRP A 659 19.47 -10.55 -9.32
CA TRP A 659 19.31 -9.36 -10.16
C TRP A 659 20.65 -8.74 -10.61
N PRO A 660 20.78 -8.29 -11.88
CA PRO A 660 21.92 -7.50 -12.34
C PRO A 660 22.06 -6.15 -11.60
N SER A 661 23.21 -5.50 -11.73
CA SER A 661 23.42 -4.17 -11.13
C SER A 661 22.49 -3.10 -11.70
N GLY A 662 22.23 -3.09 -13.02
CA GLY A 662 21.27 -2.18 -13.64
C GLY A 662 19.86 -2.33 -13.07
N ALA A 663 19.37 -3.58 -12.97
CA ALA A 663 18.08 -3.88 -12.35
C ALA A 663 18.00 -3.42 -10.89
N ARG A 664 19.06 -3.64 -10.09
CA ARG A 664 19.13 -3.08 -8.73
C ARG A 664 19.05 -1.57 -8.73
N THR A 665 19.87 -0.87 -9.52
CA THR A 665 19.81 0.60 -9.61
C THR A 665 18.45 1.14 -10.07
N VAL A 666 17.62 0.34 -10.76
CA VAL A 666 16.23 0.70 -11.04
C VAL A 666 15.33 0.49 -9.83
N MET A 667 15.40 -0.67 -9.16
CA MET A 667 14.66 -0.92 -7.92
C MET A 667 15.03 0.08 -6.80
N ASP A 668 16.32 0.39 -6.65
CA ASP A 668 16.88 1.31 -5.63
C ASP A 668 16.45 2.78 -5.82
N ASN A 669 16.00 3.18 -7.02
CA ASN A 669 15.61 4.56 -7.37
C ASN A 669 14.11 4.75 -7.63
N ALA A 670 13.34 3.67 -7.73
CA ALA A 670 11.92 3.73 -8.07
C ALA A 670 11.05 4.20 -6.90
N GLY A 671 9.93 4.86 -7.21
CA GLY A 671 9.00 5.38 -6.20
C GLY A 671 9.46 6.68 -5.56
N VAL A 672 8.83 7.06 -4.43
CA VAL A 672 8.97 8.40 -3.85
C VAL A 672 10.41 8.65 -3.39
N GLN A 673 11.03 9.70 -3.94
CA GLN A 673 12.41 10.09 -3.63
C GLN A 673 12.52 10.60 -2.18
N PRO A 674 13.70 10.45 -1.53
CA PRO A 674 13.85 10.70 -0.09
C PRO A 674 13.37 12.08 0.37
N THR A 675 13.64 13.13 -0.40
CA THR A 675 13.26 14.52 -0.12
C THR A 675 11.74 14.75 0.00
N TYR A 676 10.91 13.86 -0.55
CA TYR A 676 9.45 13.99 -0.57
C TYR A 676 8.72 12.98 0.35
N ARG A 677 9.40 11.96 0.88
CA ARG A 677 8.81 10.99 1.82
C ARG A 677 8.20 11.63 3.09
N PRO A 678 8.79 12.70 3.68
CA PRO A 678 8.18 13.43 4.79
C PRO A 678 6.89 14.20 4.44
N LEU A 679 6.56 14.38 3.15
CA LEU A 679 5.29 14.97 2.73
C LEU A 679 4.19 13.91 2.59
N THR A 680 4.59 12.67 2.23
CA THR A 680 3.71 11.57 1.86
C THR A 680 3.28 10.68 3.05
N THR A 681 3.56 11.11 4.29
CA THR A 681 3.20 10.37 5.51
C THR A 681 2.64 11.30 6.58
N ASP A 682 1.77 10.78 7.44
CA ASP A 682 1.10 11.50 8.53
C ASP A 682 1.89 11.39 9.84
N PRO A 683 1.66 12.27 10.83
CA PRO A 683 2.26 12.12 12.16
C PRO A 683 1.98 10.73 12.76
N VAL A 684 2.99 10.13 13.39
CA VAL A 684 2.86 8.82 14.06
C VAL A 684 1.78 8.87 15.16
N THR A 685 0.91 7.87 15.18
CA THR A 685 -0.28 7.79 16.06
C THR A 685 -0.20 6.67 17.09
N SER A 686 -0.96 6.83 18.18
CA SER A 686 -1.17 5.80 19.21
C SER A 686 -1.66 4.48 18.58
N PRO A 687 -1.13 3.30 18.97
CA PRO A 687 -0.31 3.02 20.16
C PRO A 687 1.19 3.35 20.04
N TYR A 688 1.65 3.86 18.89
CA TYR A 688 3.05 4.16 18.65
C TYR A 688 3.43 5.57 19.13
N SER A 689 4.71 5.72 19.44
CA SER A 689 5.42 6.97 19.73
C SER A 689 6.60 7.08 18.78
N ALA A 690 7.14 8.29 18.62
CA ALA A 690 8.29 8.52 17.75
C ALA A 690 9.32 9.46 18.39
N TYR A 691 10.58 9.29 18.02
CA TYR A 691 11.71 10.06 18.50
C TYR A 691 12.83 10.11 17.45
N THR A 692 13.61 11.19 17.43
CA THR A 692 14.87 11.28 16.68
C THR A 692 15.92 11.94 17.58
N SER A 693 17.11 11.36 17.69
CA SER A 693 18.23 11.98 18.44
C SER A 693 18.93 13.09 17.65
N THR A 694 18.60 13.22 16.37
CA THR A 694 19.07 14.26 15.44
C THR A 694 17.89 14.97 14.76
N PRO A 695 18.12 16.06 14.00
CA PRO A 695 17.08 16.66 13.17
C PRO A 695 16.58 15.66 12.11
N GLY A 696 15.30 15.30 12.22
CA GLY A 696 14.64 14.32 11.36
C GLY A 696 13.13 14.41 11.45
N SER A 697 12.46 13.50 10.74
CA SER A 697 11.00 13.35 10.72
C SER A 697 10.63 11.88 10.71
N THR A 698 9.56 11.53 11.42
CA THR A 698 8.93 10.22 11.34
C THR A 698 7.53 10.38 10.80
N GLY A 699 7.01 9.33 10.16
CA GLY A 699 5.69 9.34 9.56
C GLY A 699 5.06 7.95 9.54
N GLN A 700 3.74 7.93 9.39
CA GLN A 700 2.89 6.75 9.31
C GLN A 700 1.92 6.92 8.14
N SER A 701 1.57 5.83 7.45
CA SER A 701 0.36 5.75 6.63
C SER A 701 -0.25 4.36 6.82
N GLY A 702 -1.41 4.30 7.48
CA GLY A 702 -2.02 3.04 7.92
C GLY A 702 -1.04 2.19 8.75
N GLY A 703 -0.68 1.02 8.23
CA GLY A 703 0.30 0.09 8.82
C GLY A 703 1.74 0.23 8.29
N ARG A 704 2.02 1.22 7.43
CA ARG A 704 3.38 1.56 6.98
C ARG A 704 3.95 2.74 7.77
N PHE A 705 5.28 2.80 7.88
CA PHE A 705 6.00 3.85 8.57
C PHE A 705 7.20 4.32 7.74
N THR A 706 7.56 5.59 7.88
CA THR A 706 8.81 6.14 7.36
C THR A 706 9.61 6.80 8.46
N ILE A 707 10.93 6.68 8.40
CA ILE A 707 11.87 7.40 9.27
C ILE A 707 12.86 8.09 8.35
N THR A 708 13.04 9.41 8.53
CA THR A 708 14.01 10.24 7.80
C THR A 708 14.86 10.98 8.82
N ASP A 709 16.17 10.81 8.78
CA ASP A 709 17.12 11.44 9.70
C ASP A 709 18.46 11.69 9.02
N ALA A 710 19.34 12.42 9.71
CA ALA A 710 20.76 12.54 9.42
C ALA A 710 21.56 12.22 10.68
N GLY A 711 22.83 11.82 10.56
CA GLY A 711 23.60 11.37 11.71
C GLY A 711 25.06 11.04 11.41
N ALA A 712 25.78 10.61 12.44
CA ALA A 712 27.11 10.04 12.30
C ALA A 712 26.99 8.51 12.11
N ASP A 713 26.77 7.73 13.17
CA ASP A 713 26.14 6.40 13.14
C ASP A 713 25.43 6.09 14.50
N MET A 714 24.98 4.85 14.67
CA MET A 714 24.66 4.17 15.92
C MET A 714 25.77 3.14 16.24
N TRP A 715 26.90 3.58 16.81
CA TRP A 715 28.08 2.75 17.05
C TRP A 715 29.03 3.29 18.13
N GLY A 716 29.64 2.41 18.92
CA GLY A 716 30.47 2.74 20.09
C GLY A 716 31.85 2.05 20.17
N ALA A 717 32.21 1.21 19.19
CA ALA A 717 33.51 0.52 19.23
C ALA A 717 34.64 1.39 18.66
N GLY A 718 35.88 1.10 19.06
CA GLY A 718 37.08 1.75 18.48
C GLY A 718 37.38 3.17 18.97
N GLY A 719 36.50 3.75 19.81
CA GLY A 719 36.60 5.14 20.29
C GLY A 719 35.60 6.10 19.64
N GLU A 720 34.73 5.59 18.77
CA GLU A 720 33.46 6.21 18.39
C GLU A 720 32.47 6.11 19.57
N HIS A 721 31.54 7.05 19.69
CA HIS A 721 30.44 7.03 20.68
C HIS A 721 29.26 7.78 20.06
N GLU A 722 28.64 7.14 19.07
CA GLU A 722 27.65 7.72 18.18
C GLU A 722 26.31 7.00 18.35
N ASP A 723 25.23 7.75 18.52
CA ASP A 723 23.88 7.20 18.73
C ASP A 723 22.83 8.08 18.06
N ALA A 724 23.07 8.36 16.77
CA ALA A 724 22.29 9.22 15.90
C ALA A 724 21.27 8.39 15.10
N TYR A 725 19.99 8.47 15.44
CA TYR A 725 18.91 7.66 14.85
C TYR A 725 17.54 8.34 14.89
N GLY A 726 16.64 7.88 14.04
CA GLY A 726 15.19 8.01 14.20
C GLY A 726 14.54 6.67 14.57
N THR A 727 13.42 6.72 15.31
CA THR A 727 12.69 5.53 15.76
C THR A 727 11.17 5.75 15.85
N VAL A 728 10.41 4.68 15.61
CA VAL A 728 8.95 4.59 15.84
C VAL A 728 8.67 3.33 16.64
N PHE A 729 8.09 3.46 17.84
CA PHE A 729 8.12 2.40 18.86
C PHE A 729 6.90 2.40 19.77
N GLN A 730 6.72 1.31 20.53
CA GLN A 730 5.79 1.23 21.65
C GLN A 730 6.58 1.18 22.97
N ASN A 731 6.24 2.09 23.89
CA ASN A 731 6.86 2.21 25.21
C ASN A 731 6.62 0.95 26.07
N GLY A 732 7.68 0.34 26.57
CA GLY A 732 7.65 -0.81 27.48
C GLY A 732 7.09 -2.12 26.90
N ALA A 733 6.83 -2.19 25.60
CA ALA A 733 6.08 -3.29 24.96
C ALA A 733 6.85 -4.63 24.88
N ALA A 734 8.17 -4.64 24.97
CA ALA A 734 8.97 -5.87 24.97
C ALA A 734 9.22 -6.42 26.39
N VAL A 735 8.61 -7.58 26.67
CA VAL A 735 8.89 -8.43 27.85
C VAL A 735 9.48 -9.78 27.42
N ASN A 736 9.87 -10.64 28.37
CA ASN A 736 10.30 -12.01 28.08
C ASN A 736 9.27 -12.77 27.23
N GLY A 737 9.69 -13.31 26.09
CA GLY A 737 8.84 -14.00 25.12
C GLY A 737 8.34 -13.10 23.98
N THR A 738 8.81 -11.84 23.88
CA THR A 738 8.39 -10.90 22.83
C THR A 738 9.27 -11.02 21.59
N SER A 739 8.63 -11.13 20.43
CA SER A 739 9.26 -10.89 19.13
C SER A 739 8.86 -9.51 18.59
N VAL A 740 9.80 -8.84 17.93
CA VAL A 740 9.60 -7.59 17.20
C VAL A 740 9.98 -7.87 15.75
N THR A 741 9.02 -7.74 14.84
CA THR A 741 9.17 -8.08 13.42
C THR A 741 8.73 -6.90 12.56
N ALA A 742 9.41 -6.63 11.44
CA ALA A 742 8.94 -5.73 10.40
C ALA A 742 9.54 -6.10 9.04
N ARG A 743 8.87 -5.74 7.94
CA ARG A 743 9.48 -5.65 6.61
C ARG A 743 10.15 -4.28 6.50
N VAL A 744 11.45 -4.26 6.26
CA VAL A 744 12.14 -3.09 5.74
C VAL A 744 11.83 -3.07 4.25
N ASP A 745 11.05 -2.10 3.78
CA ASP A 745 10.65 -1.98 2.38
C ASP A 745 11.77 -1.35 1.55
N ASN A 746 12.37 -0.28 2.07
CA ASN A 746 13.56 0.38 1.50
C ASN A 746 14.44 0.99 2.61
N VAL A 747 15.74 1.13 2.32
CA VAL A 747 16.69 1.97 3.07
C VAL A 747 17.59 2.72 2.09
N ASP A 748 17.66 4.04 2.21
CA ASP A 748 18.41 4.87 1.28
C ASP A 748 19.93 4.68 1.43
N ASN A 749 20.64 4.64 0.30
CA ASN A 749 22.09 4.48 0.26
C ASN A 749 22.84 5.82 0.44
N THR A 750 22.57 6.49 1.57
CA THR A 750 23.34 7.68 2.01
C THR A 750 24.75 7.32 2.49
N ASN A 751 24.96 6.07 2.90
CA ASN A 751 26.23 5.44 3.25
C ASN A 751 26.08 3.91 3.09
N GLU A 752 27.18 3.20 2.80
CA GLU A 752 27.17 1.73 2.74
C GLU A 752 26.73 1.05 4.05
N TRP A 753 26.98 1.72 5.19
CA TRP A 753 26.56 1.36 6.55
C TRP A 753 25.34 2.10 7.10
N ALA A 754 24.61 2.86 6.26
CA ALA A 754 23.24 3.28 6.63
C ALA A 754 22.42 2.03 6.96
N LYS A 755 21.51 2.11 7.94
CA LYS A 755 20.83 0.91 8.46
C LYS A 755 19.39 1.18 8.85
N ALA A 756 18.50 0.24 8.54
CA ALA A 756 17.08 0.30 8.84
C ALA A 756 16.58 -1.05 9.34
N GLY A 757 15.82 -1.09 10.44
CA GLY A 757 15.33 -2.35 10.99
C GLY A 757 14.45 -2.23 12.21
N VAL A 758 14.51 -3.25 13.07
CA VAL A 758 13.79 -3.29 14.35
C VAL A 758 14.77 -3.24 15.53
N VAL A 759 14.28 -2.68 16.66
CA VAL A 759 15.07 -2.35 17.85
C VAL A 759 14.42 -2.83 19.14
N LEU A 760 15.27 -3.15 20.12
CA LEU A 760 14.97 -3.25 21.54
C LEU A 760 15.92 -2.33 22.33
N ARG A 761 15.41 -1.55 23.28
CA ARG A 761 16.21 -0.73 24.21
C ARG A 761 15.46 -0.50 25.52
N ASN A 762 16.15 -0.22 26.63
CA ASN A 762 15.46 0.07 27.89
C ASN A 762 14.60 1.35 27.84
N ASP A 763 15.07 2.38 27.13
CA ASP A 763 14.38 3.64 26.83
C ASP A 763 14.85 4.11 25.44
N LEU A 764 13.94 4.22 24.47
CA LEU A 764 14.24 4.64 23.09
C LEU A 764 14.34 6.16 22.89
N THR A 765 14.14 6.95 23.94
CA THR A 765 14.46 8.39 23.99
C THR A 765 15.80 8.67 24.66
N GLY A 766 16.32 7.72 25.45
CA GLY A 766 17.59 7.78 26.19
C GLY A 766 18.85 7.65 25.33
N SER A 767 18.96 8.46 24.26
CA SER A 767 20.12 8.48 23.36
C SER A 767 21.44 8.74 24.10
N GLY A 768 22.47 7.97 23.74
CA GLY A 768 23.83 8.03 24.29
C GLY A 768 23.97 7.60 25.76
N ALA A 769 22.92 7.01 26.36
CA ALA A 769 22.90 6.66 27.79
C ALA A 769 22.01 5.46 28.19
N SER A 770 21.04 5.02 27.37
CA SER A 770 20.18 3.88 27.72
C SER A 770 20.80 2.53 27.30
N PRO A 771 21.11 1.62 28.25
CA PRO A 771 21.65 0.30 27.93
C PRO A 771 20.55 -0.70 27.55
N GLY A 772 20.94 -1.97 27.39
CA GLY A 772 20.05 -3.08 27.04
C GLY A 772 19.66 -3.03 25.55
N TYR A 773 20.56 -2.52 24.73
CA TYR A 773 20.32 -2.08 23.35
C TYR A 773 20.65 -3.20 22.34
N ALA A 774 19.72 -3.49 21.43
CA ALA A 774 19.98 -4.36 20.29
C ALA A 774 19.12 -3.98 19.07
N ILE A 775 19.70 -4.12 17.88
CA ILE A 775 19.03 -3.88 16.60
C ILE A 775 19.26 -5.05 15.63
N VAL A 776 18.30 -5.31 14.75
CA VAL A 776 18.56 -6.08 13.52
C VAL A 776 18.06 -5.27 12.33
N ALA A 777 18.98 -4.95 11.43
CA ALA A 777 18.77 -3.94 10.40
C ALA A 777 19.37 -4.34 9.05
N ALA A 778 18.63 -4.09 7.97
CA ALA A 778 19.14 -4.15 6.61
C ALA A 778 20.05 -2.94 6.33
N THR A 779 21.10 -3.16 5.53
CA THR A 779 22.04 -2.12 5.09
C THR A 779 22.15 -2.08 3.56
N PRO A 780 22.51 -0.94 2.94
CA PRO A 780 22.73 -0.85 1.51
C PRO A 780 23.85 -1.75 0.98
N SER A 781 24.83 -2.18 1.78
CA SER A 781 26.01 -2.94 1.29
C SER A 781 26.48 -4.13 2.13
N HIS A 782 26.11 -4.23 3.42
CA HIS A 782 26.73 -5.18 4.37
C HIS A 782 25.79 -6.29 4.86
N GLY A 783 24.64 -6.46 4.18
CA GLY A 783 23.66 -7.49 4.51
C GLY A 783 22.59 -6.99 5.48
N VAL A 784 21.93 -7.93 6.15
CA VAL A 784 21.22 -7.67 7.41
C VAL A 784 22.23 -7.88 8.54
N THR A 785 22.40 -6.86 9.38
CA THR A 785 23.30 -6.84 10.55
C THR A 785 22.49 -6.95 11.84
N PHE A 786 22.94 -7.80 12.76
CA PHE A 786 22.51 -7.86 14.16
C PHE A 786 23.58 -7.16 14.99
N GLN A 787 23.23 -6.06 15.66
CA GLN A 787 24.16 -5.28 16.49
C GLN A 787 23.62 -5.16 17.92
N TRP A 788 24.49 -5.11 18.91
CA TRP A 788 24.11 -5.00 20.32
C TRP A 788 25.12 -4.22 21.16
N ASP A 789 24.65 -3.78 22.32
CA ASP A 789 25.40 -3.27 23.48
C ASP A 789 25.90 -4.44 24.33
N SER A 790 27.22 -4.63 24.41
CA SER A 790 27.85 -5.76 25.10
C SER A 790 28.35 -5.49 26.53
N ASP A 791 28.48 -4.23 26.96
CA ASP A 791 29.06 -3.86 28.25
C ASP A 791 28.19 -2.93 29.14
N SER A 792 27.06 -2.45 28.62
CA SER A 792 26.12 -1.48 29.21
C SER A 792 26.56 -0.02 29.27
N ASP A 793 27.48 0.44 28.42
CA ASP A 793 27.75 1.89 28.25
C ASP A 793 26.61 2.64 27.53
N GLY A 794 25.76 1.93 26.78
CA GLY A 794 24.59 2.45 26.08
C GLY A 794 24.75 2.60 24.56
N TYR A 795 25.90 2.22 23.98
CA TYR A 795 26.18 2.25 22.54
C TYR A 795 26.23 0.82 21.96
N LEU A 796 26.15 0.69 20.63
CA LEU A 796 26.29 -0.60 19.94
C LEU A 796 27.78 -0.86 19.66
N ASP A 797 28.35 -1.92 20.20
CA ASP A 797 29.81 -2.19 20.16
C ASP A 797 30.18 -3.51 19.45
N HIS A 798 29.21 -4.41 19.30
CA HIS A 798 29.38 -5.72 18.67
C HIS A 798 28.34 -5.99 17.58
N PHE A 799 28.70 -6.80 16.58
CA PHE A 799 27.79 -7.21 15.50
C PHE A 799 28.06 -8.60 14.92
N ALA A 800 27.05 -9.12 14.20
CA ALA A 800 27.14 -10.23 13.25
C ALA A 800 26.23 -9.97 12.05
N SER A 801 26.61 -10.37 10.83
CA SER A 801 25.85 -10.08 9.60
C SER A 801 25.51 -11.31 8.76
N SER A 802 24.48 -11.19 7.93
CA SER A 802 24.20 -12.11 6.82
C SER A 802 25.23 -11.97 5.68
N ALA A 803 25.03 -12.70 4.58
CA ALA A 803 25.69 -12.36 3.33
C ALA A 803 25.26 -10.95 2.86
N SER A 804 26.20 -10.20 2.25
CA SER A 804 26.00 -8.84 1.73
C SER A 804 25.08 -8.75 0.50
N THR A 805 24.64 -9.90 -0.02
CA THR A 805 23.62 -9.99 -1.09
C THR A 805 22.20 -9.83 -0.58
N VAL A 806 21.96 -9.93 0.74
CA VAL A 806 20.65 -9.70 1.36
C VAL A 806 20.46 -8.21 1.62
N LYS A 807 19.40 -7.61 1.10
CA LYS A 807 19.07 -6.18 1.23
C LYS A 807 17.55 -6.00 1.36
N ALA A 808 17.10 -4.78 1.60
CA ALA A 808 15.70 -4.42 1.40
C ALA A 808 15.25 -4.69 -0.06
N PRO A 809 13.98 -5.08 -0.30
CA PRO A 809 12.96 -5.38 0.71
C PRO A 809 13.21 -6.71 1.45
N VAL A 810 13.21 -6.69 2.78
CA VAL A 810 13.50 -7.86 3.63
C VAL A 810 12.77 -7.78 4.97
N SER A 811 12.23 -8.91 5.44
CA SER A 811 11.67 -9.01 6.79
C SER A 811 12.78 -9.26 7.81
N VAL A 812 12.79 -8.51 8.91
CA VAL A 812 13.80 -8.58 9.97
C VAL A 812 13.12 -8.70 11.34
N ARG A 813 13.74 -9.44 12.27
CA ARG A 813 13.09 -9.82 13.54
C ARG A 813 14.07 -10.04 14.69
N LEU A 814 13.82 -9.38 15.82
CA LEU A 814 14.42 -9.72 17.13
C LEU A 814 13.44 -10.57 17.94
N THR A 815 13.94 -11.58 18.66
CA THR A 815 13.16 -12.31 19.67
C THR A 815 13.88 -12.27 21.03
N ARG A 816 13.18 -11.79 22.06
CA ARG A 816 13.66 -11.62 23.44
C ARG A 816 13.29 -12.84 24.30
N THR A 817 14.30 -13.56 24.79
CA THR A 817 14.17 -14.70 25.72
C THR A 817 14.89 -14.39 27.03
N ALA A 818 14.13 -14.07 28.08
CA ALA A 818 14.62 -13.55 29.36
C ALA A 818 15.57 -12.34 29.21
N THR A 819 16.88 -12.54 29.38
CA THR A 819 17.96 -11.55 29.19
C THR A 819 18.71 -11.72 27.85
N GLN A 820 18.34 -12.72 27.05
CA GLN A 820 18.92 -13.00 25.75
C GLN A 820 18.07 -12.43 24.61
N VAL A 821 18.75 -12.05 23.52
CA VAL A 821 18.14 -11.63 22.25
C VAL A 821 18.74 -12.45 21.12
N SER A 822 17.91 -12.91 20.19
CA SER A 822 18.32 -13.49 18.92
C SER A 822 17.75 -12.68 17.76
N ALA A 823 18.49 -12.60 16.65
CA ALA A 823 18.09 -11.89 15.44
C ALA A 823 17.88 -12.86 14.27
N SER A 824 16.94 -12.54 13.38
CA SER A 824 16.67 -13.30 12.16
C SER A 824 16.16 -12.42 11.03
N TYR A 825 16.28 -12.91 9.79
CA TYR A 825 15.79 -12.25 8.57
C TYR A 825 15.09 -13.24 7.63
N SER A 826 14.21 -12.74 6.76
CA SER A 826 13.48 -13.51 5.77
C SER A 826 13.29 -12.69 4.48
N THR A 827 13.65 -13.27 3.34
CA THR A 827 13.49 -12.66 2.00
C THR A 827 12.17 -13.06 1.30
N ASP A 828 11.44 -14.01 1.87
CA ASP A 828 10.17 -14.57 1.39
C ASP A 828 8.97 -14.14 2.26
N GLY A 829 9.20 -13.49 3.41
CA GLY A 829 8.18 -13.15 4.42
C GLY A 829 7.83 -14.27 5.39
N SER A 830 8.22 -15.52 5.10
CA SER A 830 7.86 -16.71 5.89
C SER A 830 9.04 -17.44 6.55
N THR A 831 10.16 -17.61 5.85
CA THR A 831 11.28 -18.47 6.27
C THR A 831 12.39 -17.64 6.92
N PHE A 832 12.37 -17.55 8.24
CA PHE A 832 13.35 -16.77 9.00
C PHE A 832 14.66 -17.53 9.24
N THR A 833 15.77 -16.96 8.75
CA THR A 833 17.15 -17.42 8.98
C THR A 833 17.78 -16.63 10.12
N GLN A 834 18.36 -17.31 11.12
CA GLN A 834 19.01 -16.64 12.25
C GLN A 834 20.36 -16.00 11.86
N ILE A 835 20.67 -14.84 12.46
CA ILE A 835 21.95 -14.13 12.31
C ILE A 835 22.77 -14.34 13.58
N GLY A 836 23.93 -15.01 13.44
CA GLY A 836 24.81 -15.31 14.58
C GLY A 836 24.17 -16.22 15.64
N SER A 837 24.71 -16.19 16.85
CA SER A 837 24.14 -16.81 18.05
C SER A 837 23.24 -15.83 18.80
N ALA A 838 22.33 -16.34 19.64
CA ALA A 838 21.69 -15.50 20.65
C ALA A 838 22.74 -14.90 21.60
N VAL A 839 22.58 -13.63 21.95
CA VAL A 839 23.49 -12.87 22.84
C VAL A 839 22.76 -12.52 24.12
N THR A 840 23.49 -12.30 25.22
CA THR A 840 22.91 -11.79 26.47
C THR A 840 23.15 -10.29 26.52
N LEU A 841 22.09 -9.48 26.67
CA LEU A 841 22.27 -8.04 26.87
C LEU A 841 22.43 -7.78 28.38
N PRO A 842 23.57 -7.24 28.84
CA PRO A 842 23.69 -6.78 30.21
C PRO A 842 22.73 -5.60 30.47
N SER A 843 22.40 -5.37 31.73
CA SER A 843 21.49 -4.30 32.20
C SER A 843 20.09 -4.23 31.54
N MET A 844 19.65 -5.28 30.83
CA MET A 844 18.32 -5.36 30.22
C MET A 844 17.20 -5.24 31.26
N ALA A 845 16.32 -4.25 31.10
CA ALA A 845 15.20 -3.99 31.99
C ALA A 845 14.06 -5.02 31.85
N ALA A 846 13.17 -5.11 32.85
CA ALA A 846 12.08 -6.08 32.87
C ALA A 846 11.10 -5.88 31.69
N THR A 847 10.74 -4.63 31.43
CA THR A 847 10.09 -4.11 30.22
C THR A 847 11.12 -3.33 29.41
N GLN A 848 10.97 -3.32 28.09
CA GLN A 848 11.82 -2.56 27.16
C GLN A 848 10.95 -1.95 26.07
N ASP A 849 11.42 -0.86 25.47
CA ASP A 849 10.82 -0.28 24.28
C ASP A 849 11.12 -1.15 23.06
N ALA A 850 10.14 -1.21 22.15
CA ALA A 850 10.19 -2.06 20.97
C ALA A 850 9.64 -1.32 19.75
N GLY A 851 10.34 -1.41 18.61
CA GLY A 851 9.91 -0.68 17.42
C GLY A 851 10.84 -0.79 16.22
N LEU A 852 10.72 0.20 15.35
CA LEU A 852 11.52 0.45 14.16
C LEU A 852 12.67 1.40 14.49
N VAL A 853 13.78 1.30 13.77
CA VAL A 853 14.91 2.22 13.87
C VAL A 853 15.58 2.42 12.51
N HIS A 854 16.12 3.62 12.30
CA HIS A 854 16.93 3.96 11.14
C HIS A 854 18.09 4.88 11.55
N THR A 855 19.20 4.81 10.81
CA THR A 855 20.14 5.92 10.70
C THR A 855 20.69 6.02 9.28
N ALA A 856 20.74 7.24 8.77
CA ALA A 856 21.32 7.56 7.46
C ALA A 856 22.84 7.35 7.40
N HIS A 857 23.51 7.23 8.54
CA HIS A 857 24.97 7.21 8.69
C HIS A 857 25.66 8.28 7.81
N SER A 858 25.11 9.50 7.81
CA SER A 858 25.52 10.60 6.94
C SER A 858 24.98 11.94 7.44
N ALA A 859 25.75 13.01 7.25
CA ALA A 859 25.27 14.38 7.44
C ALA A 859 24.23 14.82 6.37
N THR A 860 24.06 14.02 5.30
CA THR A 860 22.93 14.14 4.37
C THR A 860 21.79 13.28 4.88
N ALA A 861 20.58 13.83 4.95
CA ALA A 861 19.43 13.06 5.42
C ALA A 861 19.11 11.89 4.46
N GLY A 862 18.91 10.71 5.06
CA GLY A 862 18.45 9.49 4.40
C GLY A 862 17.14 9.02 5.02
N SER A 863 16.41 8.15 4.34
CA SER A 863 15.15 7.60 4.82
C SER A 863 15.07 6.09 4.69
N ALA A 864 14.26 5.49 5.56
CA ALA A 864 13.78 4.12 5.42
C ALA A 864 12.25 4.07 5.44
N ALA A 865 11.71 3.07 4.76
CA ALA A 865 10.28 2.73 4.73
C ALA A 865 10.08 1.32 5.29
N PHE A 866 9.00 1.14 6.04
CA PHE A 866 8.70 -0.09 6.78
C PHE A 866 7.23 -0.47 6.70
N SER A 867 6.95 -1.76 6.68
CA SER A 867 5.61 -2.33 6.71
C SER A 867 5.54 -3.55 7.64
N ASN A 868 4.33 -4.00 7.98
CA ASN A 868 4.08 -5.18 8.80
C ASN A 868 4.82 -5.19 10.16
N LEU A 869 4.89 -4.03 10.83
CA LEU A 869 5.40 -3.95 12.20
C LEU A 869 4.51 -4.77 13.15
N GLN A 870 5.09 -5.80 13.76
CA GLN A 870 4.43 -6.68 14.73
C GLN A 870 5.29 -6.80 15.98
N ILE A 871 4.72 -6.39 17.12
CA ILE A 871 5.30 -6.58 18.47
C ILE A 871 4.41 -7.61 19.17
N VAL A 872 4.91 -8.84 19.32
CA VAL A 872 4.10 -10.00 19.74
C VAL A 872 4.77 -10.72 20.91
N THR A 873 4.19 -10.61 22.10
CA THR A 873 4.55 -11.43 23.26
C THR A 873 3.87 -12.80 23.19
N SER A 874 4.68 -13.87 23.18
CA SER A 874 4.18 -15.23 23.28
C SER A 874 3.50 -15.49 24.64
N PRO A 875 2.40 -16.27 24.69
CA PRO A 875 1.81 -16.74 25.95
C PRO A 875 2.69 -17.76 26.72
N TYR A 876 3.82 -18.21 26.15
CA TYR A 876 4.73 -19.16 26.78
C TYR A 876 6.08 -18.51 27.13
N LYS A 877 6.56 -18.76 28.35
CA LYS A 877 7.90 -18.35 28.79
C LYS A 877 8.94 -19.23 28.10
N ALA A 878 10.01 -18.61 27.61
CA ALA A 878 11.20 -19.32 27.20
C ALA A 878 12.10 -19.66 28.42
N TYR A 879 12.82 -20.78 28.35
CA TYR A 879 13.90 -21.16 29.26
C TYR A 879 14.93 -22.05 28.55
N ASN A 880 16.21 -21.84 28.86
CA ASN A 880 17.32 -22.66 28.37
C ASN A 880 18.23 -23.02 29.55
N SER A 881 18.68 -24.28 29.66
CA SER A 881 19.77 -24.66 30.59
C SER A 881 21.17 -24.49 29.98
N ILE A 882 21.24 -24.20 28.67
CA ILE A 882 22.44 -24.06 27.84
C ILE A 882 22.28 -22.90 26.83
N PRO A 883 23.35 -22.41 26.18
CA PRO A 883 23.23 -21.44 25.08
C PRO A 883 22.34 -21.97 23.95
N ALA A 884 21.25 -21.24 23.66
CA ALA A 884 20.19 -21.66 22.75
C ALA A 884 19.36 -20.45 22.29
N ALA A 885 18.59 -20.62 21.22
CA ALA A 885 17.53 -19.71 20.83
C ALA A 885 16.15 -20.36 21.05
N VAL A 886 15.19 -19.54 21.48
CA VAL A 886 13.77 -19.88 21.57
C VAL A 886 13.01 -18.81 20.83
N ASP A 887 12.41 -19.20 19.71
CA ASP A 887 11.64 -18.33 18.83
C ASP A 887 10.18 -18.74 18.84
N GLN A 888 9.27 -17.75 18.89
CA GLN A 888 7.85 -17.98 19.17
C GLN A 888 7.00 -16.98 18.38
N HIS A 889 6.33 -17.46 17.33
CA HIS A 889 5.66 -16.60 16.35
C HIS A 889 4.46 -17.32 15.72
N GLN A 890 3.31 -16.63 15.62
CA GLN A 890 2.07 -17.12 14.99
C GLN A 890 1.64 -18.56 15.37
N GLY A 891 1.87 -18.97 16.63
CA GLY A 891 1.52 -20.30 17.14
C GLY A 891 2.53 -21.42 16.82
N VAL A 892 3.62 -21.10 16.15
CA VAL A 892 4.81 -21.96 15.98
C VAL A 892 5.87 -21.57 17.01
N THR A 893 6.60 -22.56 17.50
CA THR A 893 7.74 -22.42 18.41
C THR A 893 8.94 -23.15 17.79
N SER A 894 10.01 -22.42 17.48
CA SER A 894 11.27 -22.98 17.02
C SER A 894 12.28 -22.96 18.17
N LEU A 895 12.86 -24.12 18.45
CA LEU A 895 13.82 -24.32 19.53
C LEU A 895 15.16 -24.76 18.94
N THR A 896 16.19 -23.93 19.07
CA THR A 896 17.52 -24.18 18.50
C THR A 896 18.57 -24.29 19.60
N ASN A 897 19.24 -25.44 19.73
CA ASN A 897 20.30 -25.63 20.73
C ASN A 897 21.34 -26.68 20.30
N ALA A 898 22.46 -26.69 21.01
CA ALA A 898 23.40 -27.82 21.09
C ALA A 898 23.09 -28.66 22.34
N GLY A 899 24.06 -29.37 22.92
CA GLY A 899 23.96 -29.93 24.27
C GLY A 899 24.15 -31.44 24.33
N SER A 900 24.34 -31.96 25.54
CA SER A 900 24.80 -33.32 25.83
C SER A 900 23.66 -34.33 25.68
N ASP A 901 22.71 -34.35 26.63
CA ASP A 901 21.50 -35.19 26.61
C ASP A 901 20.46 -34.65 27.61
N ILE A 902 19.26 -35.21 27.59
CA ILE A 902 18.30 -35.26 28.71
C ILE A 902 18.18 -36.73 29.13
N TRP A 903 19.12 -37.16 29.98
CA TRP A 903 19.23 -38.53 30.50
C TRP A 903 20.23 -38.62 31.67
N THR A 904 19.82 -39.27 32.75
CA THR A 904 20.57 -39.66 33.97
C THR A 904 21.40 -38.60 34.71
N THR A 905 22.36 -37.95 34.05
CA THR A 905 23.25 -36.92 34.63
C THR A 905 23.45 -35.74 33.68
N ALA A 906 22.65 -35.65 32.62
CA ALA A 906 22.58 -34.52 31.70
C ALA A 906 21.11 -34.09 31.55
N ASP A 907 20.88 -32.78 31.50
CA ASP A 907 19.56 -32.15 31.48
C ASP A 907 19.61 -30.84 30.67
N ASP A 908 20.22 -30.95 29.49
CA ASP A 908 20.57 -29.87 28.57
C ASP A 908 19.41 -29.65 27.59
N TYR A 909 18.70 -28.51 27.66
CA TYR A 909 17.58 -28.22 26.76
C TYR A 909 17.29 -26.73 26.59
N SER A 910 16.51 -26.43 25.56
CA SER A 910 15.71 -25.21 25.42
C SER A 910 14.23 -25.58 25.40
N ALA A 911 13.39 -24.70 25.93
CA ALA A 911 11.97 -24.94 26.12
C ALA A 911 11.12 -23.67 26.03
N ALA A 912 9.86 -23.82 25.63
CA ALA A 912 8.82 -22.81 25.72
C ALA A 912 7.62 -23.40 26.47
N TYR A 913 7.23 -22.78 27.59
CA TYR A 913 6.31 -23.40 28.56
C TYR A 913 5.35 -22.41 29.22
N LYS A 914 4.21 -22.92 29.70
CA LYS A 914 3.25 -22.19 30.53
C LYS A 914 3.41 -22.63 31.99
N PRO A 915 3.83 -21.75 32.92
CA PRO A 915 4.03 -22.12 34.31
C PRO A 915 2.76 -22.62 35.01
N GLY A 916 2.87 -23.67 35.81
CA GLY A 916 1.79 -24.24 36.63
C GLY A 916 0.54 -24.73 35.86
N ALA A 917 0.60 -24.82 34.53
CA ALA A 917 -0.57 -24.99 33.69
C ALA A 917 -1.17 -26.40 33.64
N ALA A 918 -0.41 -27.44 34.00
CA ALA A 918 -0.91 -28.81 34.10
C ALA A 918 -1.34 -29.13 35.54
N GLY A 919 -2.64 -29.13 35.80
CA GLY A 919 -3.23 -29.58 37.07
C GLY A 919 -3.15 -31.09 37.27
N THR A 920 -3.84 -31.61 38.28
CA THR A 920 -3.92 -33.06 38.54
C THR A 920 -4.77 -33.82 37.52
N SER A 921 -5.54 -33.13 36.68
CA SER A 921 -6.23 -33.68 35.51
C SER A 921 -6.00 -32.72 34.35
N SER A 922 -5.15 -33.08 33.40
CA SER A 922 -4.84 -32.25 32.23
C SER A 922 -4.33 -33.08 31.07
N THR A 923 -4.70 -32.68 29.86
CA THR A 923 -4.14 -33.16 28.60
C THR A 923 -3.27 -32.07 27.99
N VAL A 924 -2.04 -32.42 27.63
CA VAL A 924 -1.10 -31.52 26.92
C VAL A 924 -0.77 -32.16 25.59
N THR A 925 -0.93 -31.42 24.50
CA THR A 925 -0.75 -31.90 23.12
C THR A 925 0.12 -30.93 22.33
N VAL A 926 0.92 -31.44 21.37
CA VAL A 926 1.66 -30.63 20.40
C VAL A 926 1.82 -31.38 19.08
N HIS A 927 2.02 -30.65 17.98
CA HIS A 927 2.58 -31.18 16.75
C HIS A 927 4.08 -30.82 16.66
N VAL A 928 4.95 -31.82 16.49
CA VAL A 928 6.35 -31.60 16.12
C VAL A 928 6.38 -31.56 14.59
N ASP A 929 6.52 -30.37 14.02
CA ASP A 929 6.48 -30.16 12.57
C ASP A 929 7.77 -30.67 11.90
N SER A 930 8.91 -30.35 12.51
CA SER A 930 10.24 -30.69 11.99
C SER A 930 11.26 -30.86 13.12
N GLN A 931 12.34 -31.59 12.84
CA GLN A 931 13.50 -31.72 13.73
C GLN A 931 14.76 -32.04 12.92
N ASP A 932 15.84 -31.30 13.15
CA ASP A 932 17.15 -31.57 12.57
C ASP A 932 17.73 -32.90 13.05
N LYS A 933 18.32 -33.66 12.13
CA LYS A 933 19.03 -34.91 12.42
C LYS A 933 20.50 -34.66 12.80
N THR A 934 20.73 -33.82 13.80
CA THR A 934 22.05 -33.64 14.44
C THR A 934 22.56 -34.96 15.05
N ASN A 935 21.67 -35.73 15.66
CA ASN A 935 21.94 -37.02 16.26
C ASN A 935 20.71 -37.93 16.22
N GLY A 936 20.89 -39.25 16.17
CA GLY A 936 19.79 -40.22 16.29
C GLY A 936 19.08 -40.17 17.65
N SER A 937 19.77 -39.71 18.69
CA SER A 937 19.25 -39.54 20.06
C SER A 937 18.75 -38.12 20.37
N GLY A 938 18.80 -37.17 19.44
CA GLY A 938 18.23 -35.83 19.63
C GLY A 938 16.72 -35.90 19.89
N LYS A 939 16.16 -34.94 20.64
CA LYS A 939 14.77 -34.98 21.14
C LYS A 939 14.02 -33.71 20.82
N ALA A 940 12.78 -33.84 20.36
CA ALA A 940 11.79 -32.75 20.31
C ALA A 940 10.46 -33.24 20.86
N GLY A 941 9.73 -32.42 21.64
CA GLY A 941 8.38 -32.79 22.08
C GLY A 941 7.89 -32.09 23.35
N LEU A 942 7.18 -32.84 24.19
CA LEU A 942 6.48 -32.35 25.38
C LEU A 942 7.25 -32.59 26.68
N MET A 943 7.23 -31.62 27.58
CA MET A 943 7.76 -31.70 28.95
C MET A 943 6.67 -31.34 29.98
N LEU A 944 6.58 -32.13 31.05
CA LEU A 944 5.93 -31.76 32.32
C LEU A 944 6.97 -31.82 33.45
N ARG A 945 7.00 -30.80 34.31
CA ARG A 945 7.94 -30.72 35.45
C ARG A 945 7.38 -29.83 36.56
N ASN A 946 7.82 -30.00 37.81
CA ASN A 946 7.41 -29.06 38.89
C ASN A 946 7.89 -27.63 38.65
N SER A 947 9.04 -27.45 37.99
CA SER A 947 9.55 -26.21 37.42
C SER A 947 10.37 -26.55 36.18
N ILE A 948 9.96 -26.09 34.99
CA ILE A 948 10.72 -26.29 33.74
C ILE A 948 12.01 -25.45 33.75
N ALA A 949 12.10 -24.43 34.59
CA ALA A 949 13.34 -23.68 34.82
C ALA A 949 14.33 -24.35 35.80
N GLY A 950 13.96 -25.49 36.40
CA GLY A 950 14.76 -26.21 37.42
C GLY A 950 15.58 -27.37 36.85
N SER A 951 16.45 -27.11 35.88
CA SER A 951 17.35 -28.14 35.32
C SER A 951 18.20 -28.81 36.42
N GLY A 952 18.44 -30.12 36.26
CA GLY A 952 19.23 -30.97 37.16
C GLY A 952 18.74 -31.07 38.62
N SER A 953 17.52 -30.60 38.92
CA SER A 953 17.08 -30.39 40.32
C SER A 953 15.57 -30.44 40.56
N SER A 954 14.71 -30.16 39.57
CA SER A 954 13.26 -30.18 39.75
C SER A 954 12.66 -31.57 39.50
N ALA A 955 12.12 -32.17 40.56
CA ALA A 955 11.37 -33.43 40.53
C ALA A 955 10.02 -33.35 39.77
N GLY A 956 9.31 -34.48 39.74
CA GLY A 956 8.01 -34.62 39.05
C GLY A 956 8.14 -34.56 37.53
N TYR A 957 9.24 -35.07 36.99
CA TYR A 957 9.71 -34.77 35.64
C TYR A 957 9.37 -35.89 34.64
N VAL A 958 8.74 -35.55 33.52
CA VAL A 958 8.50 -36.45 32.37
C VAL A 958 8.61 -35.71 31.05
N ILE A 959 9.22 -36.38 30.07
CA ILE A 959 9.25 -35.96 28.66
C ILE A 959 8.62 -37.02 27.76
N LEU A 960 7.96 -36.56 26.70
CA LEU A 960 7.54 -37.38 25.56
C LEU A 960 8.20 -36.79 24.32
N ALA A 961 9.14 -37.54 23.75
CA ALA A 961 10.05 -37.07 22.71
C ALA A 961 9.87 -37.87 21.41
N ALA A 962 9.78 -37.18 20.28
CA ALA A 962 10.20 -37.70 18.99
C ALA A 962 11.74 -37.70 18.91
N THR A 963 12.32 -38.67 18.20
CA THR A 963 13.78 -38.75 17.98
C THR A 963 14.14 -39.18 16.55
N PRO A 964 15.22 -38.65 15.93
CA PRO A 964 15.57 -38.98 14.54
C PRO A 964 16.11 -40.40 14.27
N GLY A 965 16.27 -41.23 15.30
CA GLY A 965 16.83 -42.58 15.17
C GLY A 965 16.27 -43.64 16.12
N ALA A 966 15.45 -43.28 17.12
CA ALA A 966 14.92 -44.20 18.12
C ALA A 966 13.40 -44.08 18.34
N GLY A 967 12.66 -43.49 17.39
CA GLY A 967 11.20 -43.41 17.46
C GLY A 967 10.68 -42.41 18.51
N VAL A 968 9.46 -42.65 19.01
CA VAL A 968 8.85 -41.91 20.12
C VAL A 968 9.15 -42.61 21.44
N ALA A 969 9.70 -41.87 22.39
CA ALA A 969 10.03 -42.32 23.74
C ALA A 969 9.33 -41.46 24.81
N LEU A 970 8.68 -42.12 25.77
CA LEU A 970 8.23 -41.54 27.03
C LEU A 970 9.32 -41.82 28.08
N ARG A 971 9.87 -40.78 28.70
CA ARG A 971 10.93 -40.89 29.71
C ARG A 971 10.61 -40.07 30.95
N TRP A 972 10.93 -40.55 32.14
CA TRP A 972 10.61 -39.85 33.39
C TRP A 972 11.68 -40.04 34.48
N ASP A 973 11.64 -39.14 35.46
CA ASP A 973 12.31 -39.21 36.77
C ASP A 973 11.52 -40.16 37.68
N SER A 974 12.11 -41.30 38.06
CA SER A 974 11.42 -42.36 38.78
C SER A 974 11.58 -42.34 40.30
N ASP A 975 12.65 -41.75 40.84
CA ASP A 975 12.89 -41.66 42.29
C ASP A 975 12.62 -40.26 42.88
N GLY A 976 12.49 -39.23 42.03
CA GLY A 976 12.30 -37.83 42.40
C GLY A 976 13.61 -37.04 42.55
N ASN A 977 14.74 -37.55 42.05
CA ASN A 977 16.05 -36.90 42.17
C ASN A 977 16.25 -35.69 41.23
N GLY A 978 15.30 -35.44 40.33
CA GLY A 978 15.32 -34.33 39.36
C GLY A 978 15.87 -34.69 37.99
N TRP A 979 16.30 -35.93 37.74
CA TRP A 979 16.89 -36.39 36.47
C TRP A 979 16.06 -37.51 35.84
N VAL A 980 15.98 -37.54 34.51
CA VAL A 980 15.22 -38.56 33.77
C VAL A 980 16.04 -39.86 33.66
N ASP A 981 15.55 -40.94 34.28
CA ASP A 981 16.28 -42.21 34.42
C ASP A 981 15.54 -43.45 33.87
N GLN A 982 14.22 -43.36 33.64
CA GLN A 982 13.42 -44.42 33.03
C GLN A 982 12.93 -44.06 31.62
N SER A 983 12.75 -45.06 30.76
CA SER A 983 12.34 -44.88 29.36
C SER A 983 11.48 -46.04 28.84
N VAL A 984 10.40 -45.71 28.11
CA VAL A 984 9.62 -46.64 27.29
C VAL A 984 9.50 -46.07 25.87
N THR A 985 9.93 -46.86 24.89
CA THR A 985 9.98 -46.48 23.46
C THR A 985 9.00 -47.35 22.67
N LYS A 986 8.25 -46.76 21.73
CA LYS A 986 7.13 -47.46 21.05
C LYS A 986 7.27 -47.64 19.54
N THR A 987 7.92 -46.72 18.84
CA THR A 987 8.28 -46.88 17.42
C THR A 987 9.75 -47.24 17.28
N GLY A 988 10.11 -47.94 16.21
CA GLY A 988 11.50 -48.26 15.89
C GLY A 988 12.24 -47.06 15.27
N SER A 989 13.38 -47.34 14.64
CA SER A 989 14.29 -46.37 14.02
C SER A 989 13.78 -45.69 12.72
N ALA A 990 12.46 -45.53 12.58
CA ALA A 990 11.85 -44.74 11.52
C ALA A 990 11.93 -43.23 11.85
N THR A 991 12.08 -42.39 10.83
CA THR A 991 11.95 -40.92 10.97
C THR A 991 10.55 -40.58 11.45
N VAL A 992 10.43 -39.76 12.49
CA VAL A 992 9.14 -39.57 13.20
C VAL A 992 8.44 -38.26 12.84
N ALA A 993 9.15 -37.12 12.85
CA ALA A 993 8.55 -35.84 12.47
C ALA A 993 8.19 -35.81 10.96
N PRO A 994 7.03 -35.25 10.56
CA PRO A 994 6.02 -34.60 11.39
C PRO A 994 5.18 -35.58 12.24
N VAL A 995 4.95 -35.26 13.53
CA VAL A 995 4.23 -36.13 14.47
C VAL A 995 3.50 -35.36 15.58
N TRP A 996 2.31 -35.83 15.92
CA TRP A 996 1.57 -35.37 17.09
C TRP A 996 1.99 -36.13 18.34
N LEU A 997 2.22 -35.43 19.45
CA LEU A 997 2.56 -35.98 20.76
C LEU A 997 1.54 -35.50 21.81
N ARG A 998 1.19 -36.37 22.76
CA ARG A 998 0.23 -36.06 23.83
C ARG A 998 0.60 -36.73 25.16
N LEU A 999 0.58 -35.94 26.23
CA LEU A 999 0.65 -36.37 27.61
C LEU A 999 -0.73 -36.19 28.25
N VAL A 1000 -1.28 -37.25 28.87
CA VAL A 1000 -2.51 -37.19 29.67
C VAL A 1000 -2.17 -37.46 31.12
N ARG A 1001 -2.39 -36.47 31.99
CA ARG A 1001 -2.07 -36.51 33.42
C ARG A 1001 -3.30 -36.82 34.26
N SER A 1002 -3.15 -37.74 35.21
CA SER A 1002 -4.13 -38.13 36.23
C SER A 1002 -3.42 -38.35 37.57
N GLY A 1003 -3.39 -37.30 38.40
CA GLY A 1003 -2.66 -37.25 39.67
C GLY A 1003 -1.14 -37.27 39.45
N THR A 1004 -0.48 -38.31 39.96
CA THR A 1004 0.94 -38.60 39.69
C THR A 1004 1.14 -39.49 38.45
N SER A 1005 0.08 -40.06 37.87
CA SER A 1005 0.20 -40.88 36.66
C SER A 1005 0.15 -40.03 35.40
N VAL A 1006 1.01 -40.32 34.43
CA VAL A 1006 1.03 -39.64 33.12
C VAL A 1006 1.16 -40.65 31.99
N THR A 1007 0.18 -40.69 31.08
CA THR A 1007 0.17 -41.56 29.91
C THR A 1007 0.64 -40.79 28.67
N GLY A 1008 1.70 -41.28 28.02
CA GLY A 1008 2.21 -40.72 26.77
C GLY A 1008 1.63 -41.43 25.54
N SER A 1009 1.25 -40.67 24.51
CA SER A 1009 0.70 -41.18 23.24
C SER A 1009 1.17 -40.34 22.04
N TYR A 1010 1.21 -40.93 20.85
CA TYR A 1010 1.52 -40.23 19.60
C TYR A 1010 0.47 -40.47 18.51
N SER A 1011 0.45 -39.62 17.48
CA SER A 1011 -0.42 -39.77 16.31
C SER A 1011 0.26 -39.21 15.05
N ALA A 1012 -0.06 -39.78 13.89
CA ALA A 1012 0.38 -39.25 12.59
C ALA A 1012 -0.65 -38.28 11.96
N ASN A 1013 -1.82 -38.08 12.59
CA ASN A 1013 -2.95 -37.36 12.00
C ASN A 1013 -3.82 -36.60 13.03
N GLY A 1014 -3.30 -36.36 14.24
CA GLY A 1014 -3.98 -35.66 15.35
C GLY A 1014 -5.20 -36.39 15.96
N THR A 1015 -5.73 -37.42 15.30
CA THR A 1015 -7.04 -38.02 15.60
C THR A 1015 -6.93 -39.48 16.05
N THR A 1016 -6.06 -40.27 15.42
CA THR A 1016 -5.83 -41.68 15.78
C THR A 1016 -4.59 -41.81 16.64
N TRP A 1017 -4.76 -42.15 17.92
CA TRP A 1017 -3.68 -42.09 18.93
C TRP A 1017 -3.19 -43.47 19.36
N THR A 1018 -1.87 -43.65 19.41
CA THR A 1018 -1.19 -44.86 19.88
C THR A 1018 -0.45 -44.58 21.19
N THR A 1019 -0.75 -45.34 22.24
CA THR A 1019 -0.08 -45.22 23.55
C THR A 1019 1.36 -45.73 23.50
N VAL A 1020 2.28 -44.92 24.01
CA VAL A 1020 3.70 -45.23 24.20
C VAL A 1020 3.89 -46.02 25.49
N GLY A 1021 3.42 -45.45 26.60
CA GLY A 1021 3.53 -46.02 27.95
C GLY A 1021 2.82 -45.14 28.99
N THR A 1022 2.96 -45.49 30.27
CA THR A 1022 2.47 -44.68 31.39
C THR A 1022 3.55 -44.58 32.46
N ALA A 1023 3.91 -43.35 32.83
CA ALA A 1023 4.83 -43.02 33.90
C ALA A 1023 4.07 -42.79 35.22
N THR A 1024 4.78 -42.92 36.33
CA THR A 1024 4.33 -42.42 37.64
C THR A 1024 5.40 -41.47 38.16
N LEU A 1025 5.00 -40.22 38.44
CA LEU A 1025 5.92 -39.13 38.71
C LEU A 1025 6.17 -38.98 40.21
N SER A 1026 7.37 -39.37 40.65
CA SER A 1026 7.85 -39.15 42.01
C SER A 1026 7.99 -37.65 42.29
N GLY A 1027 7.45 -37.20 43.42
CA GLY A 1027 7.51 -35.80 43.85
C GLY A 1027 6.65 -34.80 43.07
N ALA A 1028 5.72 -35.22 42.19
CA ALA A 1028 4.92 -34.29 41.39
C ALA A 1028 3.94 -33.41 42.20
N ASN A 1029 4.00 -32.09 41.98
CA ASN A 1029 3.13 -31.09 42.59
C ASN A 1029 1.69 -31.16 42.07
N SER A 1030 0.73 -30.58 42.78
CA SER A 1030 -0.68 -30.47 42.33
C SER A 1030 -0.81 -29.76 40.98
N THR A 1031 -0.03 -28.71 40.75
CA THR A 1031 0.16 -28.03 39.46
C THR A 1031 1.61 -28.18 39.00
N GLN A 1032 1.81 -28.38 37.70
CA GLN A 1032 3.11 -28.50 37.06
C GLN A 1032 3.23 -27.59 35.85
N ASP A 1033 4.46 -27.18 35.55
CA ASP A 1033 4.78 -26.49 34.30
C ASP A 1033 4.59 -27.46 33.13
N ALA A 1034 4.05 -26.93 32.02
CA ALA A 1034 3.83 -27.69 30.80
C ALA A 1034 4.37 -26.94 29.60
N GLY A 1035 5.16 -27.61 28.75
CA GLY A 1035 5.80 -26.95 27.63
C GLY A 1035 6.31 -27.86 26.52
N MET A 1036 6.82 -27.20 25.49
CA MET A 1036 7.60 -27.73 24.38
C MET A 1036 9.08 -27.70 24.74
N PHE A 1037 9.85 -28.69 24.32
CA PHE A 1037 11.31 -28.72 24.52
C PHE A 1037 12.07 -29.32 23.33
N PHE A 1038 13.36 -29.01 23.26
CA PHE A 1038 14.30 -29.58 22.31
C PHE A 1038 15.67 -29.89 22.95
N ASN A 1039 16.39 -30.86 22.41
CA ASN A 1039 17.80 -31.16 22.68
C ASN A 1039 18.46 -31.77 21.44
N ALA A 1040 19.54 -31.18 20.92
CA ALA A 1040 20.22 -31.67 19.71
C ALA A 1040 21.11 -32.92 19.93
N HIS A 1041 21.44 -33.26 21.19
CA HIS A 1041 22.33 -34.38 21.54
C HIS A 1041 23.67 -34.35 20.73
N SER A 1042 24.29 -33.17 20.68
CA SER A 1042 25.34 -32.80 19.73
C SER A 1042 26.07 -31.54 20.19
N GLY A 1043 27.38 -31.46 19.94
CA GLY A 1043 28.13 -30.21 20.09
C GLY A 1043 27.82 -29.17 19.00
N THR A 1044 27.29 -29.60 17.86
CA THR A 1044 26.76 -28.74 16.80
C THR A 1044 25.27 -28.46 17.06
N PRO A 1045 24.82 -27.20 17.04
CA PRO A 1045 23.40 -26.89 17.18
C PRO A 1045 22.51 -27.54 16.11
N GLY A 1046 21.27 -27.80 16.47
CA GLY A 1046 20.16 -28.10 15.55
C GLY A 1046 18.90 -27.39 16.00
N THR A 1047 17.83 -27.52 15.22
CA THR A 1047 16.52 -26.90 15.45
C THR A 1047 15.40 -27.94 15.45
N ALA A 1048 14.35 -27.69 16.22
CA ALA A 1048 13.03 -28.29 16.01
C ALA A 1048 11.95 -27.22 15.96
N SER A 1049 11.00 -27.37 15.04
CA SER A 1049 9.78 -26.55 14.98
C SER A 1049 8.60 -27.35 15.52
N LEU A 1050 7.82 -26.72 16.41
CA LEU A 1050 6.65 -27.28 17.05
C LEU A 1050 5.47 -26.31 16.93
N SER A 1051 4.28 -26.83 16.67
CA SER A 1051 3.06 -26.04 16.51
C SER A 1051 1.88 -26.66 17.25
N GLN A 1052 0.77 -25.92 17.30
CA GLN A 1052 -0.53 -26.43 17.81
C GLN A 1052 -0.46 -26.95 19.27
N PHE A 1053 0.44 -26.37 20.07
CA PHE A 1053 0.57 -26.65 21.49
C PHE A 1053 -0.69 -26.24 22.26
N THR A 1054 -1.27 -27.19 22.99
CA THR A 1054 -2.54 -27.03 23.70
C THR A 1054 -2.51 -27.70 25.07
N ILE A 1055 -3.26 -27.12 26.01
CA ILE A 1055 -3.43 -27.59 27.39
C ILE A 1055 -4.94 -27.52 27.71
N SER A 1056 -5.51 -28.63 28.19
CA SER A 1056 -6.95 -28.75 28.54
C SER A 1056 -7.16 -29.67 29.75
#